data_AF-A0A953GVX1-F1
#
_entry.id   AF-A0A953GVX1-F1
#
_cell.length_a   1.000
_cell.length_b   1.000
_cell.length_c   1.000
_cell.angle_alpha   90.00
_cell.angle_beta   90.00
_cell.angle_gamma   90.00
#
_symmetry.space_group_name_H-M   'P 1'
#
loop_
_entity.id
_entity.type
_entity.pdbx_description
1 polymer ?
#
loop_
_entity_poly.entity_id
_entity_poly.type
_entity_poly.pdbx_seq_one_letter_code
_entity_poly.pdbx_strand_id
1 'polypeptide(L)'
;MLRSIRRSILHPMFSAMFCAMLFLAFGAARLRAQIPTGALLHLRADTGVVMTDGTVGLWRDISGNGNDAQQSEASKRPELLRNAANGLPAVRFGGTQFMALKPVFPVGGDYAVGFVVRINGYATANNVLSGNSRALYFAGVPYLKVLHSGNFGQQATSPIAITSGMNAVAINYQESTRTATIAINGITAVAAQIPANVDPVIYLGAYAQANFLTGDIAEVMLFNRSLSPAEFSALQLAWIARYGITTPQPYGPPAAGPLLWLKADSGVVSQPNGKVSRWNDRSGNGYAAWQDSTALQTTLIPNAIANLPAVRFAGAGSFMEATPVFPTRSDYTLTFVVRINNIGWTNNVVSGIRHAHWFGGTEYAKMLHGDFNAQAIASLPVQQGEFAIVTMSYLEARRRGAIFINSHFADSATIPQNLDSIIYLGAYQRGNVLLGDLAEVILYRRELGAAERAQTETYLFRKYGIPVPPPPPLPDSTFTSIPALLQLFPRGDDDSATVAIAGAVRVAGWDSLVVDLAKDEVPWRRQSLPLSYANGIAPFALSSRIHASLSEYRFTVSLRKQGGADSVIALRDSIVCGDALLIGGQSNSIFGHAGQGAGPNQFCRTFGLNFSRSQRDTLWGIASGVGNGGGPNVGAWGMRMARLYTQQTGVPVCIINGGVGGTTIEQHQRNDAAPLTLSSIYGSMLYRVQKSGLARNVRAMFWYQGESNIITNYAANFRALRQDWLEDYPNLKKLYVVQIRPGCAAGPHSELRELQRTLPDSFPDVVGYSPMGVPGHDGCHYVAAGYDTIGVQLFRLLGRDFLGQTDTVDIGSPNIRDAFFTTAEQNQVAIVFSNAKHGLILTPDVTIGGTIRTFADAFFLNDSVRAVRSARAVGDTVFLELDGRYPMARLSYIPSQNYAVAPAVYEGPWIVNSRGVGAFSFHRYLIRPFGTSAAPQERPAARKLDLR
;
A
#
# COMPACT_ATOMS: atom_id res chain seq x y z
N MET A 1 86.00 -30.45 2.71
CA MET A 1 84.81 -30.56 1.82
C MET A 1 84.28 -29.16 1.53
N LEU A 2 84.45 -28.75 0.27
CA LEU A 2 83.80 -27.64 -0.47
C LEU A 2 83.31 -26.37 0.29
N ARG A 3 84.19 -25.36 0.25
CA ARG A 3 84.02 -23.89 -0.02
C ARG A 3 83.06 -23.06 0.86
N SER A 4 83.54 -22.12 1.69
CA SER A 4 84.10 -20.76 1.38
C SER A 4 83.02 -19.72 0.99
N ILE A 5 82.58 -18.79 1.86
CA ILE A 5 83.16 -17.48 2.29
C ILE A 5 82.62 -16.25 1.51
N ARG A 6 82.20 -15.22 2.29
CA ARG A 6 82.01 -13.75 2.05
C ARG A 6 80.81 -13.29 1.20
N ARG A 7 79.90 -12.45 1.77
CA ARG A 7 79.90 -10.95 1.84
C ARG A 7 80.13 -10.33 0.45
N SER A 8 79.29 -9.46 -0.14
CA SER A 8 78.58 -8.28 0.40
C SER A 8 77.75 -7.60 -0.72
N ILE A 9 76.64 -6.95 -0.34
CA ILE A 9 76.00 -5.73 -0.91
C ILE A 9 75.53 -5.80 -2.39
N LEU A 10 74.20 -5.72 -2.63
CA LEU A 10 73.52 -4.71 -3.47
C LEU A 10 71.99 -5.02 -3.62
N HIS A 11 71.17 -4.01 -3.32
CA HIS A 11 69.80 -3.72 -3.83
C HIS A 11 68.54 -4.52 -3.39
N PRO A 12 67.55 -3.84 -2.76
CA PRO A 12 66.16 -4.26 -2.67
C PRO A 12 65.35 -3.60 -3.82
N MET A 13 65.27 -4.23 -4.99
CA MET A 13 64.39 -3.72 -6.07
C MET A 13 63.66 -4.81 -6.88
N PHE A 14 63.75 -6.08 -6.52
CA PHE A 14 63.17 -7.17 -7.34
C PHE A 14 62.04 -7.99 -6.70
N SER A 15 61.62 -7.71 -5.46
CA SER A 15 60.52 -8.47 -4.82
C SER A 15 59.15 -7.75 -4.83
N ALA A 16 59.12 -6.45 -5.13
CA ALA A 16 57.85 -5.69 -5.21
C ALA A 16 57.11 -5.87 -6.55
N MET A 17 57.78 -6.36 -7.60
CA MET A 17 57.18 -6.45 -8.95
C MET A 17 56.52 -7.81 -9.26
N PHE A 18 56.80 -8.86 -8.48
CA PHE A 18 56.17 -10.17 -8.67
C PHE A 18 54.92 -10.38 -7.79
N CYS A 19 54.82 -9.67 -6.66
CA CYS A 19 53.59 -9.63 -5.86
C CYS A 19 52.50 -8.73 -6.49
N ALA A 20 52.88 -7.72 -7.28
CA ALA A 20 51.92 -6.84 -7.96
C ALA A 20 51.22 -7.51 -9.15
N MET A 21 51.83 -8.52 -9.79
CA MET A 21 51.19 -9.26 -10.91
C MET A 21 50.29 -10.41 -10.46
N LEU A 22 50.41 -10.90 -9.21
CA LEU A 22 49.47 -11.90 -8.67
C LEU A 22 48.21 -11.26 -8.04
N PHE A 23 48.26 -9.98 -7.65
CA PHE A 23 47.10 -9.22 -7.19
C PHE A 23 46.24 -8.61 -8.32
N LEU A 24 46.74 -8.59 -9.56
CA LEU A 24 46.00 -8.15 -10.75
C LEU A 24 45.05 -9.22 -11.32
N ALA A 25 45.16 -10.48 -10.90
CA ALA A 25 44.32 -11.58 -11.41
C ALA A 25 43.09 -11.90 -10.55
N PHE A 26 43.02 -11.41 -9.30
CA PHE A 26 41.87 -11.64 -8.40
C PHE A 26 41.01 -10.39 -8.12
N GLY A 27 41.41 -9.21 -8.62
CA GLY A 27 40.66 -7.95 -8.47
C GLY A 27 39.59 -7.67 -9.53
N ALA A 28 39.52 -8.45 -10.62
CA ALA A 28 38.56 -8.22 -11.72
C ALA A 28 37.33 -9.14 -11.70
N ALA A 29 37.16 -9.96 -10.66
CA ALA A 29 36.07 -10.92 -10.54
C ALA A 29 35.34 -10.79 -9.21
N ARG A 30 34.60 -9.69 -8.99
CA ARG A 30 33.46 -9.62 -8.04
C ARG A 30 32.68 -8.30 -8.13
N LEU A 31 32.09 -8.05 -9.29
CA LEU A 31 30.83 -7.30 -9.43
C LEU A 31 30.18 -7.67 -10.78
N ARG A 32 29.98 -8.98 -11.01
CA ARG A 32 29.03 -9.42 -12.04
C ARG A 32 27.65 -9.40 -11.40
N ALA A 33 26.72 -8.63 -11.98
CA ALA A 33 25.29 -8.87 -11.77
C ALA A 33 25.05 -10.36 -12.04
N GLN A 34 24.67 -11.11 -11.01
CA GLN A 34 24.50 -12.55 -11.15
C GLN A 34 23.22 -12.79 -11.94
N ILE A 35 23.36 -13.40 -13.13
CA ILE A 35 22.20 -13.80 -13.94
C ILE A 35 21.34 -14.74 -13.09
N PRO A 36 20.01 -14.58 -13.10
CA PRO A 36 19.10 -15.45 -12.36
C PRO A 36 19.34 -16.93 -12.68
N THR A 37 19.35 -17.76 -11.65
CA THR A 37 19.55 -19.21 -11.76
C THR A 37 18.23 -19.94 -11.95
N GLY A 38 18.29 -21.21 -12.41
CA GLY A 38 17.12 -22.06 -12.60
C GLY A 38 16.35 -21.80 -13.89
N ALA A 39 17.05 -21.49 -15.00
CA ALA A 39 16.41 -21.38 -16.30
C ALA A 39 15.96 -22.77 -16.81
N LEU A 40 14.78 -22.81 -17.42
CA LEU A 40 14.25 -23.97 -18.15
C LEU A 40 14.91 -24.12 -19.54
N LEU A 41 15.30 -22.99 -20.13
CA LEU A 41 16.03 -22.91 -21.39
C LEU A 41 17.07 -21.81 -21.27
N HIS A 42 18.30 -22.06 -21.73
CA HIS A 42 19.31 -21.04 -21.90
C HIS A 42 20.09 -21.29 -23.18
N LEU A 43 19.96 -20.40 -24.16
CA LEU A 43 20.69 -20.47 -25.43
C LEU A 43 21.62 -19.27 -25.54
N ARG A 44 22.89 -19.50 -25.87
CA ARG A 44 23.85 -18.42 -26.16
C ARG A 44 24.63 -18.69 -27.44
N ALA A 45 24.72 -17.68 -28.31
CA ALA A 45 25.34 -17.82 -29.62
C ALA A 45 26.87 -18.04 -29.53
N ASP A 46 27.49 -17.65 -28.42
CA ASP A 46 28.93 -17.73 -28.18
C ASP A 46 29.40 -19.11 -27.69
N THR A 47 28.49 -19.98 -27.23
CA THR A 47 28.85 -21.25 -26.59
C THR A 47 28.06 -22.45 -27.11
N GLY A 48 26.83 -22.27 -27.60
CA GLY A 48 25.90 -23.38 -27.89
C GLY A 48 25.68 -23.70 -29.37
N VAL A 49 26.19 -22.91 -30.30
CA VAL A 49 25.87 -23.04 -31.74
C VAL A 49 26.71 -24.13 -32.41
N VAL A 50 26.04 -25.01 -33.16
CA VAL A 50 26.65 -26.05 -33.98
C VAL A 50 26.25 -25.82 -35.44
N MET A 51 27.26 -25.69 -36.29
CA MET A 51 27.08 -25.47 -37.73
C MET A 51 26.87 -26.79 -38.47
N THR A 52 26.04 -26.78 -39.49
CA THR A 52 25.81 -27.88 -40.44
C THR A 52 25.76 -27.28 -41.83
N ASP A 53 26.71 -27.64 -42.69
CA ASP A 53 26.84 -27.11 -44.06
C ASP A 53 26.89 -25.58 -44.12
N GLY A 54 27.65 -24.95 -43.21
CA GLY A 54 27.84 -23.50 -43.18
C GLY A 54 26.71 -22.67 -42.55
N THR A 55 25.60 -23.29 -42.17
CA THR A 55 24.47 -22.65 -41.46
C THR A 55 24.24 -23.29 -40.09
N VAL A 56 23.40 -22.71 -39.24
CA VAL A 56 23.14 -23.17 -37.87
C VAL A 56 22.09 -24.29 -37.89
N GLY A 57 22.53 -25.54 -37.74
CA GLY A 57 21.64 -26.71 -37.65
C GLY A 57 21.14 -26.99 -36.24
N LEU A 58 21.92 -26.63 -35.21
CA LEU A 58 21.63 -26.90 -33.80
C LEU A 58 22.14 -25.75 -32.91
N TRP A 59 21.34 -25.37 -31.92
CA TRP A 59 21.71 -24.44 -30.86
C TRP A 59 21.41 -25.10 -29.51
N ARG A 60 22.47 -25.52 -28.82
CA ARG A 60 22.41 -26.29 -27.58
C ARG A 60 21.93 -25.46 -26.40
N ASP A 61 21.04 -26.04 -25.62
CA ASP A 61 20.58 -25.55 -24.33
C ASP A 61 21.65 -25.77 -23.26
N ILE A 62 22.21 -24.67 -22.76
CA ILE A 62 23.23 -24.67 -21.71
C ILE A 62 22.64 -24.60 -20.29
N SER A 63 21.30 -24.63 -20.14
CA SER A 63 20.66 -24.69 -18.83
C SER A 63 20.81 -26.05 -18.14
N GLY A 64 21.11 -27.10 -18.91
CA GLY A 64 21.17 -28.49 -18.46
C GLY A 64 19.88 -29.28 -18.66
N ASN A 65 18.82 -28.68 -19.20
CA ASN A 65 17.53 -29.35 -19.43
C ASN A 65 17.39 -30.01 -20.81
N GLY A 66 18.36 -29.80 -21.72
CA GLY A 66 18.38 -30.43 -23.04
C GLY A 66 17.24 -29.96 -23.96
N ASN A 67 16.81 -28.70 -23.81
CA ASN A 67 15.79 -28.07 -24.64
C ASN A 67 16.42 -27.40 -25.87
N ASP A 68 17.23 -28.15 -26.61
CA ASP A 68 17.98 -27.64 -27.76
C ASP A 68 17.06 -27.10 -28.88
N ALA A 69 17.50 -26.05 -29.58
CA ALA A 69 16.86 -25.57 -30.80
C ALA A 69 17.48 -26.23 -32.03
N GLN A 70 16.66 -26.71 -32.96
CA GLN A 70 17.10 -27.48 -34.12
C GLN A 70 16.40 -27.02 -35.41
N GLN A 71 17.11 -27.17 -36.53
CA GLN A 71 16.55 -27.01 -37.87
C GLN A 71 17.23 -27.94 -38.86
N SER A 72 16.52 -28.97 -39.31
CA SER A 72 17.04 -30.01 -40.20
C SER A 72 17.04 -29.56 -41.66
N GLU A 73 16.12 -28.70 -42.08
CA GLU A 73 16.01 -28.26 -43.47
C GLU A 73 17.03 -27.16 -43.79
N ALA A 74 17.97 -27.42 -44.69
CA ALA A 74 19.05 -26.50 -45.04
C ALA A 74 18.54 -25.11 -45.47
N SER A 75 17.42 -25.04 -46.21
CA SER A 75 16.83 -23.77 -46.68
C SER A 75 16.26 -22.89 -45.55
N LYS A 76 16.04 -23.49 -44.36
CA LYS A 76 15.42 -22.85 -43.19
C LYS A 76 16.41 -22.61 -42.05
N ARG A 77 17.66 -23.08 -42.15
CA ARG A 77 18.69 -22.90 -41.12
C ARG A 77 19.16 -21.43 -41.07
N PRO A 78 19.18 -20.78 -39.89
CA PRO A 78 19.72 -19.44 -39.76
C PRO A 78 21.25 -19.42 -39.88
N GLU A 79 21.84 -18.23 -39.98
CA GLU A 79 23.29 -18.05 -40.10
C GLU A 79 23.92 -17.64 -38.77
N LEU A 80 25.22 -17.85 -38.59
CA LEU A 80 25.97 -17.36 -37.42
C LEU A 80 26.75 -16.09 -37.78
N LEU A 81 26.36 -14.96 -37.19
CA LEU A 81 27.08 -13.70 -37.29
C LEU A 81 28.10 -13.60 -36.16
N ARG A 82 29.41 -13.64 -36.47
CA ARG A 82 30.48 -13.80 -35.46
C ARG A 82 30.72 -12.57 -34.57
N ASN A 83 30.49 -11.37 -35.06
CA ASN A 83 30.76 -10.10 -34.36
C ASN A 83 29.50 -9.23 -34.34
N ALA A 84 28.43 -9.74 -33.74
CA ALA A 84 27.13 -9.09 -33.77
C ALA A 84 27.05 -7.90 -32.81
N ALA A 85 27.58 -8.04 -31.58
CA ALA A 85 27.58 -6.98 -30.56
C ALA A 85 28.69 -7.22 -29.52
N ASN A 86 29.46 -6.17 -29.22
CA ASN A 86 30.58 -6.22 -28.27
C ASN A 86 31.56 -7.39 -28.52
N GLY A 87 31.85 -7.70 -29.79
CA GLY A 87 32.70 -8.82 -30.19
C GLY A 87 32.09 -10.22 -29.99
N LEU A 88 30.83 -10.31 -29.57
CA LEU A 88 30.10 -11.57 -29.39
C LEU A 88 29.21 -11.88 -30.58
N PRO A 89 28.98 -13.18 -30.89
CA PRO A 89 28.14 -13.60 -32.01
C PRO A 89 26.64 -13.48 -31.76
N ALA A 90 25.85 -13.57 -32.83
CA ALA A 90 24.40 -13.76 -32.82
C ALA A 90 23.94 -14.67 -33.97
N VAL A 91 22.80 -15.33 -33.80
CA VAL A 91 22.16 -16.14 -34.84
C VAL A 91 21.24 -15.25 -35.67
N ARG A 92 21.48 -15.20 -36.98
CA ARG A 92 20.81 -14.32 -37.95
C ARG A 92 19.70 -15.05 -38.70
N PHE A 93 18.52 -14.45 -38.68
CA PHE A 93 17.33 -14.86 -39.40
C PHE A 93 17.06 -13.84 -40.51
N GLY A 94 16.94 -14.32 -41.75
CA GLY A 94 16.76 -13.52 -42.96
C GLY A 94 15.33 -13.48 -43.50
N GLY A 95 14.32 -13.86 -42.70
CA GLY A 95 12.91 -13.78 -43.09
C GLY A 95 12.30 -15.06 -43.67
N THR A 96 13.03 -16.18 -43.69
CA THR A 96 12.47 -17.52 -44.02
C THR A 96 12.93 -18.62 -43.08
N GLN A 97 13.91 -18.33 -42.23
CA GLN A 97 14.55 -19.25 -41.31
C GLN A 97 13.84 -19.28 -39.96
N PHE A 98 13.92 -20.42 -39.27
CA PHE A 98 13.48 -20.57 -37.89
C PHE A 98 14.14 -21.80 -37.27
N MET A 99 14.08 -21.93 -35.94
CA MET A 99 14.49 -23.15 -35.23
C MET A 99 13.38 -23.61 -34.29
N ALA A 100 13.12 -24.92 -34.25
CA ALA A 100 12.13 -25.52 -33.37
C ALA A 100 12.78 -26.10 -32.11
N LEU A 101 12.10 -26.01 -30.98
CA LEU A 101 12.50 -26.60 -29.70
C LEU A 101 11.43 -27.57 -29.20
N LYS A 102 11.75 -28.31 -28.14
CA LYS A 102 10.75 -29.07 -27.38
C LYS A 102 9.62 -28.15 -26.88
N PRO A 103 8.37 -28.63 -26.81
CA PRO A 103 7.23 -27.82 -26.37
C PRO A 103 7.21 -27.69 -24.84
N VAL A 104 8.12 -26.88 -24.31
CA VAL A 104 8.32 -26.69 -22.86
C VAL A 104 7.93 -25.29 -22.38
N PHE A 105 7.31 -24.45 -23.22
CA PHE A 105 6.88 -23.14 -22.76
C PHE A 105 5.79 -23.28 -21.69
N PRO A 106 5.86 -22.56 -20.55
CA PRO A 106 4.87 -22.70 -19.48
C PRO A 106 3.44 -22.40 -19.92
N VAL A 107 2.51 -23.28 -19.57
CA VAL A 107 1.07 -23.18 -19.86
C VAL A 107 0.30 -23.07 -18.54
N GLY A 108 -0.63 -22.12 -18.45
CA GLY A 108 -1.46 -21.90 -17.25
C GLY A 108 -0.67 -21.62 -15.96
N GLY A 109 0.51 -20.99 -16.08
CA GLY A 109 1.40 -20.72 -14.95
C GLY A 109 2.31 -19.53 -15.20
N ASP A 110 2.96 -19.07 -14.13
CA ASP A 110 3.92 -17.97 -14.19
C ASP A 110 5.12 -18.31 -15.06
N TYR A 111 5.64 -17.31 -15.76
CA TYR A 111 6.89 -17.46 -16.49
C TYR A 111 7.66 -16.15 -16.56
N ALA A 112 8.96 -16.27 -16.81
CA ALA A 112 9.76 -15.16 -17.29
C ALA A 112 10.54 -15.60 -18.51
N VAL A 113 10.63 -14.72 -19.49
CA VAL A 113 11.37 -14.98 -20.72
C VAL A 113 12.13 -13.73 -21.10
N GLY A 114 13.36 -13.91 -21.57
CA GLY A 114 14.13 -12.81 -22.09
C GLY A 114 14.99 -13.22 -23.28
N PHE A 115 15.34 -12.24 -24.08
CA PHE A 115 16.18 -12.42 -25.24
C PHE A 115 16.98 -11.15 -25.55
N VAL A 116 18.15 -11.34 -26.17
CA VAL A 116 18.96 -10.26 -26.74
C VAL A 116 18.78 -10.27 -28.24
N VAL A 117 18.17 -9.21 -28.79
CA VAL A 117 17.71 -9.19 -30.17
C VAL A 117 17.99 -7.87 -30.90
N ARG A 118 18.24 -7.97 -32.21
CA ARG A 118 18.19 -6.87 -33.18
C ARG A 118 17.10 -7.17 -34.21
N ILE A 119 16.26 -6.18 -34.53
CA ILE A 119 15.23 -6.30 -35.57
C ILE A 119 15.63 -5.49 -36.79
N ASN A 120 15.58 -6.10 -37.98
CA ASN A 120 15.97 -5.49 -39.25
C ASN A 120 14.73 -5.15 -40.08
N GLY A 121 14.09 -4.04 -39.72
CA GLY A 121 12.88 -3.52 -40.39
C GLY A 121 11.57 -4.04 -39.79
N TYR A 122 10.49 -3.25 -39.96
CA TYR A 122 9.18 -3.51 -39.32
C TYR A 122 8.03 -3.67 -40.31
N ALA A 123 8.33 -3.70 -41.62
CA ALA A 123 7.31 -3.80 -42.68
C ALA A 123 6.51 -5.11 -42.60
N THR A 124 7.14 -6.18 -42.12
CA THR A 124 6.53 -7.47 -41.84
C THR A 124 6.55 -7.78 -40.34
N ALA A 125 5.72 -8.72 -39.91
CA ALA A 125 5.74 -9.19 -38.53
C ALA A 125 7.00 -10.01 -38.25
N ASN A 126 7.80 -9.58 -37.28
CA ASN A 126 9.06 -10.19 -36.85
C ASN A 126 8.85 -10.98 -35.56
N ASN A 127 8.80 -12.31 -35.65
CA ASN A 127 8.56 -13.19 -34.50
C ASN A 127 9.87 -13.70 -33.89
N VAL A 128 10.17 -13.30 -32.65
CA VAL A 128 11.45 -13.62 -32.01
C VAL A 128 11.41 -14.99 -31.33
N LEU A 129 10.44 -15.17 -30.42
CA LEU A 129 10.24 -16.39 -29.66
C LEU A 129 8.74 -16.62 -29.50
N SER A 130 8.17 -17.42 -30.39
CA SER A 130 6.71 -17.58 -30.54
C SER A 130 6.34 -19.07 -30.61
N GLY A 131 5.07 -19.40 -30.72
CA GLY A 131 4.53 -20.76 -30.83
C GLY A 131 3.50 -20.83 -31.96
N ASN A 132 2.49 -21.68 -31.81
CA ASN A 132 1.36 -21.80 -32.75
C ASN A 132 0.24 -20.76 -32.48
N SER A 133 0.08 -20.32 -31.23
CA SER A 133 -0.91 -19.31 -30.81
C SER A 133 -0.37 -18.29 -29.80
N ARG A 134 0.85 -18.48 -29.28
CA ARG A 134 1.59 -17.48 -28.50
C ARG A 134 2.59 -16.75 -29.38
N ALA A 135 2.75 -15.44 -29.21
CA ALA A 135 3.77 -14.68 -29.95
C ALA A 135 4.49 -13.61 -29.11
N LEU A 136 5.81 -13.50 -29.33
CA LEU A 136 6.64 -12.38 -28.88
C LEU A 136 7.24 -11.73 -30.13
N TYR A 137 6.67 -10.60 -30.54
CA TYR A 137 6.87 -10.10 -31.91
C TYR A 137 6.85 -8.58 -32.03
N PHE A 138 7.34 -8.11 -33.18
CA PHE A 138 7.32 -6.70 -33.60
C PHE A 138 6.62 -6.57 -34.95
N ALA A 139 5.72 -5.61 -35.12
CA ALA A 139 5.02 -5.42 -36.40
C ALA A 139 4.59 -3.96 -36.59
N GLY A 140 5.00 -3.36 -37.70
CA GLY A 140 4.72 -1.96 -38.09
C GLY A 140 5.47 -0.89 -37.29
N VAL A 141 5.92 -1.21 -36.08
CA VAL A 141 6.51 -0.28 -35.12
C VAL A 141 7.55 -0.98 -34.22
N PRO A 142 8.52 -0.24 -33.63
CA PRO A 142 9.59 -0.80 -32.79
C PRO A 142 9.14 -1.15 -31.36
N TYR A 143 7.86 -1.48 -31.16
CA TYR A 143 7.31 -1.84 -29.85
C TYR A 143 7.07 -3.34 -29.77
N LEU A 144 7.59 -3.98 -28.72
CA LEU A 144 7.35 -5.40 -28.47
C LEU A 144 5.87 -5.64 -28.21
N LYS A 145 5.31 -6.69 -28.82
CA LYS A 145 3.98 -7.20 -28.55
C LYS A 145 4.06 -8.60 -27.93
N VAL A 146 3.27 -8.83 -26.89
CA VAL A 146 3.13 -10.10 -26.19
C VAL A 146 1.69 -10.58 -26.35
N LEU A 147 1.55 -11.72 -27.03
CA LEU A 147 0.28 -12.33 -27.39
C LEU A 147 0.19 -13.74 -26.82
N HIS A 148 -0.94 -14.07 -26.19
CA HIS A 148 -1.30 -15.43 -25.80
C HIS A 148 -2.55 -15.88 -26.56
N SER A 149 -2.62 -17.19 -26.83
CA SER A 149 -3.85 -17.89 -27.23
C SER A 149 -4.52 -17.35 -28.50
N GLY A 150 -3.73 -16.80 -29.43
CA GLY A 150 -4.18 -16.33 -30.73
C GLY A 150 -5.09 -15.09 -30.72
N ASN A 151 -5.32 -14.48 -29.55
CA ASN A 151 -6.24 -13.34 -29.42
C ASN A 151 -5.53 -12.00 -29.67
N PHE A 152 -5.36 -11.62 -30.93
CA PHE A 152 -4.70 -10.36 -31.33
C PHE A 152 -5.44 -9.09 -30.85
N GLY A 153 -6.71 -9.21 -30.43
CA GLY A 153 -7.46 -8.12 -29.81
C GLY A 153 -7.11 -7.88 -28.33
N GLN A 154 -6.39 -8.81 -27.68
CA GLN A 154 -5.99 -8.73 -26.27
C GLN A 154 -4.51 -9.10 -26.10
N GLN A 155 -3.64 -8.20 -26.57
CA GLN A 155 -2.18 -8.31 -26.45
C GLN A 155 -1.60 -7.16 -25.63
N ALA A 156 -0.48 -7.41 -24.97
CA ALA A 156 0.29 -6.36 -24.33
C ALA A 156 1.23 -5.74 -25.36
N THR A 157 1.23 -4.41 -25.47
CA THR A 157 2.20 -3.67 -26.29
C THR A 157 3.11 -2.88 -25.35
N SER A 158 4.42 -3.05 -25.52
CA SER A 158 5.42 -2.27 -24.80
C SER A 158 5.28 -0.79 -25.13
N PRO A 159 5.24 0.12 -24.14
CA PRO A 159 5.37 1.55 -24.40
C PRO A 159 6.82 1.97 -24.70
N ILE A 160 7.79 1.06 -24.51
CA ILE A 160 9.21 1.30 -24.78
C ILE A 160 9.55 0.75 -26.17
N ALA A 161 10.14 1.58 -27.00
CA ALA A 161 10.67 1.17 -28.29
C ALA A 161 12.06 0.50 -28.12
N ILE A 162 12.34 -0.52 -28.92
CA ILE A 162 13.71 -0.99 -29.12
C ILE A 162 14.51 0.01 -29.99
N THR A 163 15.84 0.02 -29.84
CA THR A 163 16.74 0.78 -30.71
C THR A 163 17.11 -0.03 -31.95
N SER A 164 17.79 0.60 -32.92
CA SER A 164 18.31 -0.08 -34.11
C SER A 164 19.44 -1.08 -33.83
N GLY A 165 20.02 -1.05 -32.62
CA GLY A 165 21.10 -1.93 -32.19
C GLY A 165 20.62 -3.28 -31.65
N MET A 166 21.50 -3.98 -30.93
CA MET A 166 21.07 -5.09 -30.06
C MET A 166 20.31 -4.53 -28.87
N ASN A 167 19.26 -5.23 -28.44
CA ASN A 167 18.40 -4.84 -27.35
C ASN A 167 18.25 -5.99 -26.35
N ALA A 168 18.28 -5.69 -25.06
CA ALA A 168 17.97 -6.63 -23.99
C ALA A 168 16.47 -6.53 -23.71
N VAL A 169 15.73 -7.60 -23.93
CA VAL A 169 14.27 -7.62 -23.76
C VAL A 169 13.90 -8.73 -22.78
N ALA A 170 13.05 -8.43 -21.80
CA ALA A 170 12.54 -9.42 -20.86
C ALA A 170 11.06 -9.18 -20.57
N ILE A 171 10.34 -10.27 -20.31
CA ILE A 171 8.93 -10.30 -19.98
C ILE A 171 8.78 -11.16 -18.72
N ASN A 172 8.00 -10.66 -17.77
CA ASN A 172 7.62 -11.36 -16.56
C ASN A 172 6.10 -11.48 -16.53
N TYR A 173 5.58 -12.70 -16.62
CA TYR A 173 4.15 -12.98 -16.64
C TYR A 173 3.71 -13.66 -15.34
N GLN A 174 2.68 -13.10 -14.70
CA GLN A 174 2.01 -13.66 -13.53
C GLN A 174 0.63 -14.14 -13.94
N GLU A 175 0.39 -15.46 -13.87
CA GLU A 175 -0.87 -16.09 -14.27
C GLU A 175 -2.03 -15.62 -13.38
N SER A 176 -1.79 -15.55 -12.06
CA SER A 176 -2.81 -15.16 -11.07
C SER A 176 -3.44 -13.78 -11.32
N THR A 177 -2.67 -12.84 -11.87
CA THR A 177 -3.14 -11.49 -12.20
C THR A 177 -3.26 -11.26 -13.69
N ARG A 178 -2.96 -12.28 -14.51
CA ARG A 178 -2.87 -12.22 -15.98
C ARG A 178 -1.97 -11.10 -16.49
N THR A 179 -0.96 -10.73 -15.70
CA THR A 179 -0.20 -9.50 -15.93
C THR A 179 1.15 -9.81 -16.57
N ALA A 180 1.43 -9.18 -17.71
CA ALA A 180 2.74 -9.15 -18.34
C ALA A 180 3.45 -7.82 -18.03
N THR A 181 4.62 -7.89 -17.39
CA THR A 181 5.54 -6.77 -17.20
C THR A 181 6.68 -6.89 -18.21
N ILE A 182 6.97 -5.82 -18.94
CA ILE A 182 7.98 -5.82 -20.01
C ILE A 182 9.14 -4.92 -19.61
N ALA A 183 10.37 -5.37 -19.81
CA ALA A 183 11.57 -4.55 -19.69
C ALA A 183 12.38 -4.57 -20.99
N ILE A 184 12.81 -3.38 -21.43
CA ILE A 184 13.65 -3.19 -22.60
C ILE A 184 14.83 -2.30 -22.23
N ASN A 185 16.04 -2.78 -22.48
CA ASN A 185 17.30 -2.05 -22.27
C ASN A 185 17.42 -1.48 -20.85
N GLY A 186 17.00 -2.26 -19.84
CA GLY A 186 17.04 -1.89 -18.43
C GLY A 186 15.88 -1.01 -17.96
N ILE A 187 15.01 -0.56 -18.85
CA ILE A 187 13.80 0.21 -18.52
C ILE A 187 12.65 -0.77 -18.37
N THR A 188 12.01 -0.79 -17.20
CA THR A 188 10.79 -1.59 -16.97
C THR A 188 9.56 -0.73 -17.22
N ALA A 189 8.65 -1.21 -18.06
CA ALA A 189 7.38 -0.56 -18.39
C ALA A 189 6.22 -1.05 -17.52
N VAL A 190 5.09 -0.34 -17.66
CA VAL A 190 3.80 -0.66 -17.04
C VAL A 190 3.32 -2.04 -17.45
N ALA A 191 2.66 -2.70 -16.50
CA ALA A 191 2.07 -4.03 -16.62
C ALA A 191 0.76 -3.98 -17.41
N ALA A 192 0.54 -4.94 -18.32
CA ALA A 192 -0.70 -5.08 -19.07
C ALA A 192 -1.32 -6.47 -18.85
N GLN A 193 -2.65 -6.56 -18.88
CA GLN A 193 -3.34 -7.83 -18.74
C GLN A 193 -3.50 -8.53 -20.09
N ILE A 194 -3.10 -9.80 -20.16
CA ILE A 194 -3.27 -10.68 -21.33
C ILE A 194 -3.81 -12.05 -20.90
N PRO A 195 -4.53 -12.78 -21.76
CA PRO A 195 -5.09 -14.10 -21.44
C PRO A 195 -4.02 -15.09 -20.93
N ALA A 196 -4.47 -16.19 -20.31
CA ALA A 196 -3.58 -17.29 -19.95
C ALA A 196 -2.88 -17.86 -21.19
N ASN A 197 -1.61 -18.27 -21.06
CA ASN A 197 -0.94 -18.98 -22.15
C ASN A 197 -1.39 -20.44 -22.19
N VAL A 198 -1.80 -20.91 -23.37
CA VAL A 198 -2.18 -22.31 -23.62
C VAL A 198 -1.25 -23.03 -24.60
N ASP A 199 -0.20 -22.35 -25.06
CA ASP A 199 0.68 -22.84 -26.12
C ASP A 199 2.08 -23.16 -25.58
N PRO A 200 2.44 -24.44 -25.47
CA PRO A 200 3.76 -24.86 -24.99
C PRO A 200 4.84 -24.79 -26.08
N VAL A 201 4.47 -24.56 -27.35
CA VAL A 201 5.39 -24.65 -28.49
C VAL A 201 6.33 -23.44 -28.52
N ILE A 202 7.58 -23.72 -28.92
CA ILE A 202 8.61 -22.70 -29.08
C ILE A 202 9.25 -22.84 -30.47
N TYR A 203 9.09 -21.78 -31.26
CA TYR A 203 9.87 -21.49 -32.45
C TYR A 203 10.68 -20.22 -32.20
N LEU A 204 11.98 -20.29 -32.46
CA LEU A 204 12.83 -19.11 -32.59
C LEU A 204 12.75 -18.63 -34.04
N GLY A 205 12.39 -17.37 -34.23
CA GLY A 205 12.36 -16.75 -35.55
C GLY A 205 11.06 -16.96 -36.36
N ALA A 206 10.00 -17.56 -35.81
CA ALA A 206 8.72 -17.75 -36.52
C ALA A 206 7.52 -17.85 -35.58
N TYR A 207 6.32 -17.54 -36.09
CA TYR A 207 5.02 -17.86 -35.46
C TYR A 207 4.23 -18.82 -36.35
N ALA A 208 3.84 -19.96 -35.77
CA ALA A 208 3.19 -21.05 -36.50
C ALA A 208 3.97 -21.48 -37.76
N GLN A 209 5.31 -21.50 -37.67
CA GLN A 209 6.23 -21.78 -38.80
C GLN A 209 6.04 -20.85 -40.01
N ALA A 210 5.47 -19.66 -39.78
CA ALA A 210 5.30 -18.58 -40.74
C ALA A 210 5.66 -17.24 -40.05
N ASN A 211 5.47 -16.11 -40.74
CA ASN A 211 5.69 -14.77 -40.18
C ASN A 211 7.07 -14.63 -39.53
N PHE A 212 8.10 -14.79 -40.35
CA PHE A 212 9.47 -14.99 -39.88
C PHE A 212 10.13 -13.71 -39.36
N LEU A 213 11.12 -13.90 -38.49
CA LEU A 213 12.04 -12.86 -38.07
C LEU A 213 13.00 -12.50 -39.21
N THR A 214 13.13 -11.20 -39.45
CA THR A 214 14.28 -10.61 -40.13
C THR A 214 15.09 -9.86 -39.07
N GLY A 215 16.15 -10.48 -38.55
CA GLY A 215 16.85 -9.98 -37.38
C GLY A 215 17.90 -10.94 -36.82
N ASP A 216 18.53 -10.55 -35.72
CA ASP A 216 19.60 -11.32 -35.07
C ASP A 216 19.23 -11.61 -33.61
N ILE A 217 19.41 -12.84 -33.12
CA ILE A 217 19.21 -13.23 -31.71
C ILE A 217 20.55 -13.70 -31.13
N ALA A 218 21.02 -13.07 -30.05
CA ALA A 218 22.32 -13.41 -29.43
C ALA A 218 22.20 -14.37 -28.23
N GLU A 219 21.13 -14.23 -27.45
CA GLU A 219 20.89 -15.03 -26.24
C GLU A 219 19.40 -15.10 -25.92
N VAL A 220 18.97 -16.23 -25.34
CA VAL A 220 17.58 -16.49 -24.92
C VAL A 220 17.60 -17.19 -23.56
N MET A 221 16.74 -16.77 -22.65
CA MET A 221 16.47 -17.46 -21.39
C MET A 221 14.97 -17.58 -21.13
N LEU A 222 14.53 -18.74 -20.66
CA LEU A 222 13.15 -19.01 -20.25
C LEU A 222 13.15 -19.59 -18.83
N PHE A 223 12.21 -19.16 -18.01
CA PHE A 223 11.96 -19.63 -16.65
C PHE A 223 10.50 -20.05 -16.52
N ASN A 224 10.23 -21.13 -15.81
CA ASN A 224 8.88 -21.61 -15.45
C ASN A 224 8.34 -20.97 -14.15
N ARG A 225 8.80 -19.75 -13.86
CA ARG A 225 8.39 -18.93 -12.72
C ARG A 225 8.52 -17.47 -13.09
N SER A 226 7.81 -16.61 -12.38
CA SER A 226 8.06 -15.19 -12.42
C SER A 226 9.39 -14.86 -11.71
N LEU A 227 10.14 -13.90 -12.24
CA LEU A 227 11.35 -13.38 -11.60
C LEU A 227 10.99 -12.29 -10.59
N SER A 228 11.70 -12.22 -9.46
CA SER A 228 11.58 -11.09 -8.55
C SER A 228 12.06 -9.79 -9.24
N PRO A 229 11.65 -8.58 -8.76
CA PRO A 229 12.12 -7.32 -9.36
C PRO A 229 13.65 -7.20 -9.42
N ALA A 230 14.36 -7.74 -8.41
CA ALA A 230 15.82 -7.76 -8.39
C ALA A 230 16.41 -8.70 -9.45
N GLU A 231 15.89 -9.92 -9.58
CA GLU A 231 16.33 -10.87 -10.61
C GLU A 231 16.03 -10.36 -12.02
N PHE A 232 14.85 -9.77 -12.22
CA PHE A 232 14.41 -9.21 -13.49
C PHE A 232 15.31 -8.03 -13.93
N SER A 233 15.69 -7.17 -12.98
CA SER A 233 16.66 -6.10 -13.21
C SER A 233 18.07 -6.66 -13.45
N ALA A 234 18.52 -7.63 -12.66
CA ALA A 234 19.84 -8.25 -12.80
C ALA A 234 20.04 -8.89 -14.18
N LEU A 235 19.03 -9.58 -14.70
CA LEU A 235 19.04 -10.15 -16.05
C LEU A 235 19.28 -9.08 -17.13
N GLN A 236 18.53 -7.98 -17.06
CA GLN A 236 18.68 -6.85 -17.97
C GLN A 236 20.09 -6.25 -17.93
N LEU A 237 20.61 -6.00 -16.73
CA LEU A 237 21.93 -5.38 -16.56
C LEU A 237 23.06 -6.29 -17.02
N ALA A 238 22.95 -7.60 -16.77
CA ALA A 238 23.94 -8.57 -17.22
C ALA A 238 24.04 -8.58 -18.75
N TRP A 239 22.92 -8.52 -19.47
CA TRP A 239 22.92 -8.47 -20.94
C TRP A 239 23.37 -7.14 -21.51
N ILE A 240 22.95 -6.02 -20.90
CA ILE A 240 23.43 -4.69 -21.33
C ILE A 240 24.95 -4.61 -21.26
N ALA A 241 25.52 -5.06 -20.15
CA ALA A 241 26.97 -5.09 -19.96
C ALA A 241 27.66 -6.08 -20.92
N ARG A 242 27.12 -7.31 -21.06
CA ARG A 242 27.73 -8.36 -21.89
C ARG A 242 27.78 -7.96 -23.37
N TYR A 243 26.68 -7.45 -23.91
CA TYR A 243 26.53 -7.17 -25.34
C TYR A 243 26.80 -5.70 -25.71
N GLY A 244 27.25 -4.87 -24.75
CA GLY A 244 27.56 -3.46 -25.00
C GLY A 244 26.35 -2.69 -25.54
N ILE A 245 25.15 -2.99 -25.03
CA ILE A 245 23.90 -2.42 -25.54
C ILE A 245 23.82 -0.97 -25.11
N THR A 246 23.77 -0.08 -26.10
CA THR A 246 23.52 1.33 -25.89
C THR A 246 22.05 1.53 -25.56
N THR A 247 21.76 1.76 -24.28
CA THR A 247 20.44 2.19 -23.86
C THR A 247 20.16 3.56 -24.47
N PRO A 248 18.99 3.82 -25.09
CA PRO A 248 18.59 5.20 -25.32
C PRO A 248 18.64 5.89 -23.95
N GLN A 249 19.26 7.05 -23.85
CA GLN A 249 19.38 7.75 -22.57
C GLN A 249 17.98 8.16 -22.12
N PRO A 250 17.49 7.59 -21.00
CA PRO A 250 16.99 8.44 -19.95
C PRO A 250 17.70 8.04 -18.66
N TYR A 251 19.03 8.10 -18.63
CA TYR A 251 19.72 8.16 -17.35
C TYR A 251 19.73 9.62 -16.90
N GLY A 252 18.53 10.07 -16.57
CA GLY A 252 18.30 11.27 -15.79
C GLY A 252 17.48 10.91 -14.55
N PRO A 253 17.39 11.85 -13.60
CA PRO A 253 16.32 11.86 -12.61
C PRO A 253 14.93 11.59 -13.23
N PRO A 254 13.92 11.11 -12.47
CA PRO A 254 12.58 10.75 -12.94
C PRO A 254 11.94 11.79 -13.89
N ALA A 255 11.07 11.32 -14.80
CA ALA A 255 10.49 12.13 -15.88
C ALA A 255 9.67 13.35 -15.41
N ALA A 256 9.10 13.31 -14.19
CA ALA A 256 8.65 14.51 -13.49
C ALA A 256 9.89 15.21 -12.89
N GLY A 257 10.54 16.03 -13.73
CA GLY A 257 11.92 16.48 -13.55
C GLY A 257 12.24 17.24 -12.25
N PRO A 258 13.54 17.42 -11.96
CA PRO A 258 14.00 18.14 -10.77
C PRO A 258 13.60 19.62 -10.79
N LEU A 259 13.48 20.22 -9.60
CA LEU A 259 13.35 21.67 -9.42
C LEU A 259 14.68 22.39 -9.70
N LEU A 260 15.80 21.82 -9.27
CA LEU A 260 17.15 22.32 -9.52
C LEU A 260 18.09 21.14 -9.78
N TRP A 261 18.92 21.24 -10.81
CA TRP A 261 19.86 20.21 -11.20
C TRP A 261 21.22 20.81 -11.61
N LEU A 262 22.21 20.70 -10.74
CA LEU A 262 23.55 21.24 -10.94
C LEU A 262 24.54 20.10 -11.18
N LYS A 263 25.20 20.12 -12.34
CA LYS A 263 26.12 19.06 -12.78
C LYS A 263 27.50 19.63 -13.09
N ALA A 264 28.56 19.13 -12.45
CA ALA A 264 29.89 19.72 -12.61
C ALA A 264 30.47 19.49 -14.02
N ASP A 265 30.07 18.39 -14.67
CA ASP A 265 30.43 18.02 -16.04
C ASP A 265 29.64 18.78 -17.12
N SER A 266 28.52 19.40 -16.75
CA SER A 266 27.70 20.16 -17.68
C SER A 266 26.95 21.27 -16.96
N GLY A 267 27.48 22.50 -16.97
CA GLY A 267 26.82 23.65 -16.33
C GLY A 267 27.77 24.64 -15.67
N VAL A 268 28.99 24.22 -15.33
CA VAL A 268 30.00 25.09 -14.72
C VAL A 268 30.56 26.08 -15.75
N VAL A 269 30.65 27.35 -15.35
CA VAL A 269 31.40 28.39 -16.04
C VAL A 269 32.68 28.64 -15.25
N SER A 270 33.81 28.16 -15.78
CA SER A 270 35.13 28.32 -15.18
C SER A 270 35.97 29.36 -15.90
N GLN A 271 36.74 30.14 -15.14
CA GLN A 271 37.79 31.03 -15.63
C GLN A 271 39.08 30.23 -15.97
N PRO A 272 40.05 30.81 -16.70
CA PRO A 272 41.29 30.13 -17.08
C PRO A 272 42.12 29.58 -15.90
N ASN A 273 41.99 30.17 -14.72
CA ASN A 273 42.62 29.73 -13.47
C ASN A 273 41.85 28.58 -12.77
N GLY A 274 40.82 28.02 -13.39
CA GLY A 274 39.96 26.98 -12.85
C GLY A 274 38.91 27.46 -11.84
N LYS A 275 38.83 28.77 -11.54
CA LYS A 275 37.81 29.32 -10.63
C LYS A 275 36.43 29.28 -11.26
N VAL A 276 35.43 28.91 -10.48
CA VAL A 276 34.03 28.76 -10.91
C VAL A 276 33.25 29.98 -10.45
N SER A 277 32.83 30.81 -11.38
CA SER A 277 31.97 31.97 -11.10
C SER A 277 30.49 31.63 -11.13
N ARG A 278 30.10 30.61 -11.91
CA ARG A 278 28.70 30.22 -12.09
C ARG A 278 28.53 28.72 -12.34
N TRP A 279 27.41 28.18 -11.89
CA TRP A 279 26.97 26.81 -12.11
C TRP A 279 25.51 26.82 -12.57
N ASN A 280 25.28 26.63 -13.86
CA ASN A 280 23.97 26.72 -14.49
C ASN A 280 23.14 25.45 -14.27
N ASP A 281 21.85 25.63 -14.04
CA ASP A 281 20.84 24.57 -13.92
C ASP A 281 20.63 23.79 -15.22
N ARG A 282 20.40 22.48 -15.08
CA ARG A 282 20.09 21.53 -16.15
C ARG A 282 18.70 20.93 -16.05
N SER A 283 17.90 21.36 -15.08
CA SER A 283 16.51 20.92 -14.93
C SER A 283 15.56 21.50 -15.99
N GLY A 284 15.95 22.61 -16.62
CA GLY A 284 15.11 23.36 -17.56
C GLY A 284 14.37 24.55 -16.92
N ASN A 285 14.50 24.74 -15.60
CA ASN A 285 13.86 25.84 -14.88
C ASN A 285 14.63 27.17 -14.91
N GLY A 286 15.86 27.18 -15.47
CA GLY A 286 16.64 28.40 -15.68
C GLY A 286 17.31 28.96 -14.43
N TYR A 287 17.40 28.19 -13.35
CA TYR A 287 18.10 28.58 -12.12
C TYR A 287 19.63 28.50 -12.26
N ALA A 288 20.36 28.99 -11.27
CA ALA A 288 21.82 28.86 -11.23
C ALA A 288 22.37 29.04 -9.81
N ALA A 289 23.60 28.59 -9.60
CA ALA A 289 24.45 29.05 -8.51
C ALA A 289 25.56 29.97 -9.02
N TRP A 290 25.99 30.95 -8.23
CA TRP A 290 27.03 31.92 -8.58
C TRP A 290 27.87 32.35 -7.37
N GLN A 291 29.04 32.91 -7.64
CA GLN A 291 29.89 33.57 -6.65
C GLN A 291 30.64 34.72 -7.31
N ASP A 292 30.29 35.94 -6.95
CA ASP A 292 30.82 37.15 -7.59
C ASP A 292 32.21 37.53 -7.06
N SER A 293 32.48 37.22 -5.79
CA SER A 293 33.79 37.49 -5.19
C SER A 293 34.80 36.43 -5.62
N THR A 294 35.79 36.84 -6.42
CA THR A 294 36.87 35.95 -6.90
C THR A 294 37.65 35.28 -5.77
N ALA A 295 37.75 35.92 -4.60
CA ALA A 295 38.38 35.35 -3.40
C ALA A 295 37.59 34.16 -2.82
N LEU A 296 36.26 34.15 -2.98
CA LEU A 296 35.36 33.12 -2.46
C LEU A 296 34.94 32.09 -3.52
N GLN A 297 35.31 32.29 -4.78
CA GLN A 297 35.00 31.34 -5.86
C GLN A 297 35.62 29.96 -5.61
N THR A 298 34.80 28.94 -5.84
CA THR A 298 35.19 27.52 -5.85
C THR A 298 36.08 27.20 -7.06
N THR A 299 36.67 26.01 -7.10
CA THR A 299 37.55 25.60 -8.21
C THR A 299 37.00 24.35 -8.89
N LEU A 300 37.00 24.29 -10.21
CA LEU A 300 36.63 23.09 -10.96
C LEU A 300 37.82 22.13 -10.98
N ILE A 301 37.63 20.91 -10.48
CA ILE A 301 38.65 19.88 -10.46
C ILE A 301 38.33 18.89 -11.59
N PRO A 302 39.14 18.84 -12.66
CA PRO A 302 38.97 17.85 -13.71
C PRO A 302 39.28 16.45 -13.20
N ASN A 303 38.62 15.44 -13.77
CA ASN A 303 38.84 14.02 -13.46
C ASN A 303 38.78 13.70 -11.95
N ALA A 304 37.91 14.37 -11.21
CA ALA A 304 37.76 14.19 -9.78
C ALA A 304 37.21 12.81 -9.42
N ILE A 305 36.31 12.26 -10.24
CA ILE A 305 35.69 10.94 -10.07
C ILE A 305 35.25 10.36 -11.42
N ALA A 306 35.61 9.10 -11.72
CA ALA A 306 35.28 8.42 -12.98
C ALA A 306 35.56 9.25 -14.26
N ASN A 307 36.68 9.97 -14.30
CA ASN A 307 37.06 10.91 -15.37
C ASN A 307 36.06 12.08 -15.59
N LEU A 308 35.20 12.35 -14.61
CA LEU A 308 34.29 13.49 -14.59
C LEU A 308 34.77 14.54 -13.58
N PRO A 309 34.49 15.83 -13.82
CA PRO A 309 34.88 16.89 -12.91
C PRO A 309 33.99 16.98 -11.66
N ALA A 310 34.50 17.67 -10.63
CA ALA A 310 33.75 18.10 -9.45
C ALA A 310 34.12 19.53 -9.06
N VAL A 311 33.21 20.26 -8.40
CA VAL A 311 33.44 21.61 -7.88
C VAL A 311 34.00 21.51 -6.46
N ARG A 312 35.22 22.04 -6.25
CA ARG A 312 35.93 22.04 -4.98
C ARG A 312 35.65 23.27 -4.13
N PHE A 313 35.29 23.00 -2.89
CA PHE A 313 35.13 23.94 -1.79
C PHE A 313 36.32 23.76 -0.84
N ALA A 314 37.12 24.82 -0.69
CA ALA A 314 38.44 24.78 -0.07
C ALA A 314 38.45 25.12 1.43
N GLY A 315 37.30 25.25 2.09
CA GLY A 315 37.23 25.60 3.52
C GLY A 315 37.61 27.06 3.86
N ALA A 316 38.32 27.79 3.00
CA ALA A 316 38.73 29.19 3.19
C ALA A 316 37.61 30.20 2.84
N GLY A 317 36.37 29.94 3.29
CA GLY A 317 35.20 30.78 2.97
C GLY A 317 34.65 30.60 1.55
N SER A 318 35.10 29.59 0.80
CA SER A 318 34.57 29.33 -0.55
C SER A 318 33.16 28.75 -0.50
N PHE A 319 32.20 29.37 -1.18
CA PHE A 319 30.82 28.90 -1.31
C PHE A 319 30.18 29.47 -2.58
N MET A 320 28.98 29.01 -2.94
CA MET A 320 28.15 29.62 -3.99
C MET A 320 26.76 29.92 -3.47
N GLU A 321 26.17 31.04 -3.89
CA GLU A 321 24.75 31.34 -3.70
C GLU A 321 23.96 30.75 -4.85
N ALA A 322 22.76 30.23 -4.60
CA ALA A 322 21.87 29.76 -5.65
C ALA A 322 20.54 30.51 -5.65
N THR A 323 19.81 30.43 -6.77
CA THR A 323 18.46 30.98 -6.87
C THR A 323 17.62 30.45 -5.69
N PRO A 324 16.89 31.31 -4.94
CA PRO A 324 16.26 30.92 -3.67
C PRO A 324 14.98 30.11 -3.89
N VAL A 325 15.14 28.86 -4.30
CA VAL A 325 14.07 27.95 -4.73
C VAL A 325 13.91 26.74 -3.82
N PHE A 326 14.61 26.67 -2.69
CA PHE A 326 14.49 25.52 -1.80
C PHE A 326 13.03 25.38 -1.31
N PRO A 327 12.41 24.20 -1.39
CA PRO A 327 10.98 24.03 -1.05
C PRO A 327 10.66 24.47 0.38
N THR A 328 9.69 25.36 0.54
CA THR A 328 9.16 25.79 1.83
C THR A 328 7.74 25.28 2.00
N ARG A 329 7.37 24.88 3.23
CA ARG A 329 6.05 24.29 3.55
C ARG A 329 5.59 23.22 2.56
N SER A 330 6.53 22.40 2.08
CA SER A 330 6.32 21.45 0.99
C SER A 330 7.26 20.27 1.15
N ASP A 331 6.87 19.15 0.55
CA ASP A 331 7.75 17.99 0.46
C ASP A 331 8.96 18.29 -0.42
N TYR A 332 10.08 17.61 -0.14
CA TYR A 332 11.24 17.66 -1.03
C TYR A 332 12.06 16.37 -1.00
N THR A 333 12.86 16.20 -2.05
CA THR A 333 13.96 15.23 -2.09
C THR A 333 15.20 15.96 -2.57
N LEU A 334 16.28 15.89 -1.82
CA LEU A 334 17.60 16.41 -2.16
C LEU A 334 18.54 15.23 -2.32
N THR A 335 19.28 15.16 -3.42
CA THR A 335 20.34 14.18 -3.63
C THR A 335 21.60 14.88 -4.08
N PHE A 336 22.75 14.55 -3.49
CA PHE A 336 24.03 15.10 -3.91
C PHE A 336 25.14 14.06 -3.88
N VAL A 337 26.14 14.25 -4.77
CA VAL A 337 27.37 13.46 -4.85
C VAL A 337 28.49 14.29 -4.25
N VAL A 338 28.97 13.90 -3.07
CA VAL A 338 29.91 14.68 -2.26
C VAL A 338 31.13 13.87 -1.86
N ARG A 339 32.29 14.51 -1.82
CA ARG A 339 33.48 14.03 -1.12
C ARG A 339 33.82 14.98 0.03
N ILE A 340 33.97 14.46 1.24
CA ILE A 340 34.42 15.24 2.40
C ILE A 340 35.93 15.05 2.56
N ASN A 341 36.72 16.11 2.37
CA ASN A 341 38.18 16.01 2.40
C ASN A 341 38.73 15.93 3.83
N ASN A 342 38.08 16.63 4.77
CA ASN A 342 38.42 16.58 6.20
C ASN A 342 37.13 16.64 7.02
N ILE A 343 36.83 15.55 7.72
CA ILE A 343 35.60 15.39 8.49
C ILE A 343 35.54 16.30 9.71
N GLY A 344 36.69 16.72 10.27
CA GLY A 344 36.75 17.60 11.45
C GLY A 344 36.18 19.01 11.24
N TRP A 345 35.79 19.36 10.01
CA TRP A 345 35.14 20.61 9.67
C TRP A 345 33.61 20.50 9.74
N THR A 346 32.93 21.65 9.82
CA THR A 346 31.46 21.70 9.85
C THR A 346 30.81 21.13 8.59
N ASN A 347 31.41 21.35 7.42
CA ASN A 347 31.06 20.65 6.18
C ASN A 347 29.57 20.81 5.78
N ASN A 348 29.09 22.04 5.62
CA ASN A 348 27.75 22.31 5.09
C ASN A 348 27.72 22.16 3.57
N VAL A 349 26.78 21.37 3.05
CA VAL A 349 26.80 20.95 1.64
C VAL A 349 25.80 21.73 0.79
N VAL A 350 24.51 21.60 1.08
CA VAL A 350 23.43 22.36 0.44
C VAL A 350 22.58 22.90 1.58
N SER A 351 22.83 24.13 2.02
CA SER A 351 22.17 24.68 3.22
C SER A 351 21.64 26.08 2.94
N GLY A 352 20.96 26.70 3.89
CA GLY A 352 20.43 28.05 3.76
C GLY A 352 20.84 28.94 4.93
N ILE A 353 19.90 29.78 5.37
CA ILE A 353 20.03 30.61 6.57
C ILE A 353 19.36 29.97 7.80
N ARG A 354 18.45 29.01 7.59
CA ARG A 354 17.73 28.29 8.65
C ARG A 354 17.69 26.79 8.41
N HIS A 355 17.76 26.30 7.17
CA HIS A 355 17.93 24.88 6.93
C HIS A 355 19.40 24.52 6.76
N ALA A 356 19.80 23.32 7.15
CA ALA A 356 21.15 22.83 6.92
C ALA A 356 21.17 21.35 6.54
N HIS A 357 22.06 21.00 5.61
CA HIS A 357 22.42 19.64 5.25
C HIS A 357 23.95 19.52 5.34
N TRP A 358 24.44 18.94 6.44
CA TRP A 358 25.86 19.08 6.85
C TRP A 358 26.36 17.87 7.65
N PHE A 359 27.64 17.88 8.02
CA PHE A 359 28.29 16.77 8.73
C PHE A 359 28.71 17.13 10.17
N GLY A 360 28.99 18.41 10.43
CA GLY A 360 29.16 18.97 11.76
C GLY A 360 30.33 18.37 12.54
N GLY A 361 31.49 18.22 11.90
CA GLY A 361 32.67 17.62 12.52
C GLY A 361 32.65 16.10 12.61
N THR A 362 31.70 15.42 11.96
CA THR A 362 31.50 13.97 12.05
C THR A 362 31.28 13.34 10.68
N GLU A 363 31.44 12.03 10.57
CA GLU A 363 31.20 11.25 9.35
C GLU A 363 29.71 11.07 9.00
N TYR A 364 28.82 11.52 9.87
CA TYR A 364 27.38 11.33 9.74
C TYR A 364 26.70 12.57 9.17
N ALA A 365 25.99 12.39 8.05
CA ALA A 365 25.19 13.45 7.44
C ALA A 365 24.00 13.82 8.33
N LYS A 366 23.64 15.10 8.36
CA LYS A 366 22.58 15.67 9.20
C LYS A 366 21.67 16.55 8.36
N MET A 367 20.40 16.61 8.71
CA MET A 367 19.42 17.55 8.14
C MET A 367 18.63 18.25 9.25
N LEU A 368 18.37 19.55 9.10
CA LEU A 368 17.56 20.33 10.03
C LEU A 368 16.75 21.42 9.34
N HIS A 369 15.69 21.88 10.02
CA HIS A 369 14.92 23.09 9.70
C HIS A 369 14.77 24.01 10.91
N GLY A 370 15.62 25.03 11.02
CA GLY A 370 15.54 26.13 11.98
C GLY A 370 15.97 25.81 13.42
N ASP A 371 15.79 24.57 13.88
CA ASP A 371 16.10 24.14 15.24
C ASP A 371 17.16 23.02 15.23
N PHE A 372 18.33 23.30 15.83
CA PHE A 372 19.42 22.33 15.93
C PHE A 372 19.14 21.21 16.94
N ASN A 373 18.14 21.36 17.82
CA ASN A 373 17.69 20.31 18.72
C ASN A 373 16.74 19.32 18.01
N ALA A 374 16.15 19.71 16.88
CA ALA A 374 15.20 18.90 16.11
C ALA A 374 15.76 18.62 14.70
N GLN A 375 16.75 17.72 14.64
CA GLN A 375 17.48 17.33 13.44
C GLN A 375 17.40 15.81 13.21
N ALA A 376 17.50 15.37 11.95
CA ALA A 376 17.78 13.96 11.65
C ALA A 376 19.29 13.79 11.46
N ILE A 377 19.84 12.70 12.00
CA ILE A 377 21.27 12.36 11.96
C ILE A 377 21.39 10.97 11.35
N ALA A 378 22.20 10.81 10.32
CA ALA A 378 22.45 9.51 9.70
C ALA A 378 23.12 8.56 10.70
N SER A 379 22.69 7.30 10.72
CA SER A 379 23.36 6.21 11.44
C SER A 379 24.48 5.56 10.62
N LEU A 380 24.60 5.90 9.33
CA LEU A 380 25.63 5.40 8.42
C LEU A 380 26.66 6.50 8.11
N PRO A 381 27.96 6.20 8.20
CA PRO A 381 29.00 7.18 7.93
C PRO A 381 29.25 7.34 6.42
N VAL A 382 29.78 8.50 6.01
CA VAL A 382 30.54 8.64 4.77
C VAL A 382 32.02 8.49 5.06
N GLN A 383 32.78 7.94 4.11
CA GLN A 383 34.23 7.80 4.28
C GLN A 383 34.96 9.09 3.88
N GLN A 384 35.86 9.57 4.74
CA GLN A 384 36.70 10.73 4.45
C GLN A 384 37.51 10.48 3.17
N GLY A 385 37.55 11.47 2.28
CA GLY A 385 38.32 11.41 1.04
C GLY A 385 37.66 10.61 -0.08
N GLU A 386 36.53 9.95 0.18
CA GLU A 386 35.76 9.22 -0.84
C GLU A 386 34.49 9.97 -1.23
N PHE A 387 34.00 9.69 -2.44
CA PHE A 387 32.72 10.20 -2.89
C PHE A 387 31.58 9.31 -2.39
N ALA A 388 30.54 9.94 -1.88
CA ALA A 388 29.29 9.30 -1.47
C ALA A 388 28.10 9.97 -2.14
N ILE A 389 27.04 9.20 -2.33
CA ILE A 389 25.72 9.70 -2.70
C ILE A 389 24.93 9.84 -1.40
N VAL A 390 24.45 11.04 -1.13
CA VAL A 390 23.57 11.32 0.01
C VAL A 390 22.22 11.78 -0.51
N THR A 391 21.17 11.08 -0.10
CA THR A 391 19.79 11.43 -0.43
C THR A 391 19.03 11.75 0.85
N MET A 392 18.32 12.87 0.85
CA MET A 392 17.52 13.34 1.98
C MET A 392 16.12 13.65 1.49
N SER A 393 15.09 13.08 2.12
CA SER A 393 13.69 13.41 1.84
C SER A 393 13.03 14.06 3.05
N TYR A 394 12.04 14.90 2.79
CA TYR A 394 11.20 15.50 3.82
C TYR A 394 9.74 15.47 3.40
N LEU A 395 8.90 14.95 4.29
CA LEU A 395 7.46 14.87 4.13
C LEU A 395 6.78 15.88 5.07
N GLU A 396 6.25 16.94 4.48
CA GLU A 396 5.68 18.10 5.15
C GLU A 396 4.48 17.72 6.03
N ALA A 397 3.60 16.86 5.51
CA ALA A 397 2.39 16.42 6.21
C ALA A 397 2.68 15.69 7.54
N ARG A 398 3.88 15.09 7.67
CA ARG A 398 4.30 14.33 8.84
C ARG A 398 5.47 14.95 9.60
N ARG A 399 5.98 16.10 9.16
CA ARG A 399 7.19 16.72 9.74
C ARG A 399 8.37 15.75 9.80
N ARG A 400 8.54 14.88 8.81
CA ARG A 400 9.52 13.77 8.87
C ARG A 400 10.61 13.94 7.83
N GLY A 401 11.86 14.02 8.29
CA GLY A 401 13.06 13.98 7.45
C GLY A 401 13.68 12.58 7.46
N ALA A 402 14.15 12.11 6.31
CA ALA A 402 14.84 10.83 6.16
C ALA A 402 16.15 11.00 5.40
N ILE A 403 17.18 10.26 5.79
CA ILE A 403 18.53 10.32 5.20
C ILE A 403 18.90 8.93 4.67
N PHE A 404 19.54 8.91 3.51
CA PHE A 404 20.09 7.74 2.86
C PHE A 404 21.55 8.00 2.48
N ILE A 405 22.43 7.02 2.73
CA ILE A 405 23.84 7.05 2.36
C ILE A 405 24.08 5.90 1.40
N ASN A 406 24.51 6.21 0.18
CA ASN A 406 24.75 5.23 -0.89
C ASN A 406 23.57 4.24 -1.05
N SER A 407 22.35 4.77 -1.21
CA SER A 407 21.07 4.04 -1.27
C SER A 407 20.62 3.30 -0.01
N HIS A 408 21.42 3.26 1.06
CA HIS A 408 21.02 2.65 2.32
C HIS A 408 20.30 3.66 3.19
N PHE A 409 19.16 3.24 3.76
CA PHE A 409 18.48 4.04 4.77
C PHE A 409 19.42 4.24 5.95
N ALA A 410 19.67 5.50 6.29
CA ALA A 410 20.63 5.89 7.29
C ALA A 410 19.96 6.42 8.56
N ASP A 411 18.83 7.14 8.48
CA ASP A 411 17.91 7.32 9.62
C ASP A 411 16.69 8.15 9.17
N SER A 412 15.74 8.39 10.08
CA SER A 412 14.72 9.42 9.94
C SER A 412 14.35 10.03 11.30
N ALA A 413 14.03 11.32 11.32
CA ALA A 413 13.55 12.00 12.52
C ALA A 413 12.42 12.98 12.20
N THR A 414 11.68 13.35 13.24
CA THR A 414 10.75 14.48 13.17
C THR A 414 11.56 15.77 13.15
N ILE A 415 11.42 16.56 12.09
CA ILE A 415 12.06 17.87 11.93
C ILE A 415 10.99 18.95 11.62
N PRO A 416 11.15 20.19 12.10
CA PRO A 416 10.15 21.24 11.91
C PRO A 416 9.89 21.60 10.44
N GLN A 417 8.89 22.47 10.21
CA GLN A 417 8.60 23.02 8.89
C GLN A 417 9.82 23.76 8.32
N ASN A 418 10.17 23.48 7.07
CA ASN A 418 11.10 24.36 6.36
C ASN A 418 10.42 25.67 5.94
N LEU A 419 11.01 26.78 6.35
CA LEU A 419 10.58 28.14 6.02
C LEU A 419 11.63 28.91 5.20
N ASP A 420 12.73 28.26 4.84
CA ASP A 420 13.87 28.88 4.21
C ASP A 420 14.08 28.38 2.78
N SER A 421 13.92 29.28 1.82
CA SER A 421 14.11 28.99 0.40
C SER A 421 15.53 29.26 -0.11
N ILE A 422 16.39 29.87 0.70
CA ILE A 422 17.74 30.30 0.31
C ILE A 422 18.65 29.08 0.18
N ILE A 423 19.48 29.03 -0.87
CA ILE A 423 20.46 27.96 -1.07
C ILE A 423 21.87 28.56 -1.10
N TYR A 424 22.72 28.03 -0.24
CA TYR A 424 24.16 28.16 -0.23
C TYR A 424 24.76 26.77 -0.47
N LEU A 425 25.49 26.63 -1.57
CA LEU A 425 26.32 25.44 -1.81
C LEU A 425 27.62 25.63 -1.04
N GLY A 426 27.96 24.66 -0.20
CA GLY A 426 29.21 24.65 0.55
C GLY A 426 29.24 25.55 1.79
N ALA A 427 28.10 26.10 2.26
CA ALA A 427 28.05 26.97 3.43
C ALA A 427 26.67 26.97 4.10
N TYR A 428 26.62 27.35 5.38
CA TYR A 428 25.41 27.71 6.12
C TYR A 428 25.55 29.15 6.62
N GLN A 429 24.56 30.00 6.33
CA GLN A 429 24.62 31.44 6.64
C GLN A 429 25.89 32.14 6.10
N ARG A 430 26.34 31.78 4.89
CA ARG A 430 27.61 32.26 4.27
C ARG A 430 28.89 31.93 5.08
N GLY A 431 28.79 31.06 6.07
CA GLY A 431 29.91 30.56 6.89
C GLY A 431 29.82 29.04 7.08
N ASN A 432 30.55 28.50 8.05
CA ASN A 432 30.53 27.06 8.38
C ASN A 432 30.70 26.16 7.16
N VAL A 433 31.81 26.33 6.45
CA VAL A 433 31.92 25.92 5.06
C VAL A 433 32.26 24.45 4.84
N LEU A 434 32.06 24.00 3.61
CA LEU A 434 32.53 22.73 3.08
C LEU A 434 34.03 22.75 2.82
N LEU A 435 34.71 21.74 3.34
CA LEU A 435 36.04 21.35 2.89
C LEU A 435 35.91 20.01 2.15
N GLY A 436 35.63 20.09 0.86
CA GLY A 436 35.17 18.94 0.08
C GLY A 436 34.85 19.29 -1.36
N ASP A 437 34.36 18.29 -2.10
CA ASP A 437 34.03 18.42 -3.51
C ASP A 437 32.57 17.99 -3.77
N LEU A 438 31.88 18.72 -4.64
CA LEU A 438 30.53 18.38 -5.12
C LEU A 438 30.54 18.10 -6.61
N ALA A 439 30.10 16.90 -6.99
CA ALA A 439 30.04 16.50 -8.39
C ALA A 439 28.65 16.77 -9.01
N GLU A 440 27.58 16.56 -8.24
CA GLU A 440 26.20 16.74 -8.70
C GLU A 440 25.24 17.05 -7.54
N VAL A 441 24.25 17.91 -7.77
CA VAL A 441 23.16 18.25 -6.84
C VAL A 441 21.83 18.20 -7.58
N ILE A 442 20.85 17.47 -7.05
CA ILE A 442 19.51 17.29 -7.61
C ILE A 442 18.48 17.55 -6.51
N LEU A 443 17.57 18.50 -6.74
CA LEU A 443 16.52 18.87 -5.80
C LEU A 443 15.15 18.75 -6.46
N TYR A 444 14.18 18.14 -5.77
CA TYR A 444 12.79 18.03 -6.20
C TYR A 444 11.86 18.73 -5.20
N ARG A 445 10.75 19.28 -5.68
CA ARG A 445 9.67 19.86 -4.85
C ARG A 445 8.63 18.82 -4.40
N ARG A 446 9.06 17.56 -4.24
CA ARG A 446 8.24 16.45 -3.79
C ARG A 446 9.10 15.37 -3.16
N GLU A 447 8.50 14.53 -2.33
CA GLU A 447 9.11 13.27 -1.93
C GLU A 447 9.11 12.31 -3.12
N LEU A 448 10.28 11.74 -3.45
CA LEU A 448 10.39 10.68 -4.45
C LEU A 448 9.94 9.35 -3.84
N GLY A 449 9.13 8.59 -4.58
CA GLY A 449 8.84 7.21 -4.19
C GLY A 449 10.09 6.32 -4.22
N ALA A 450 10.06 5.15 -3.58
CA ALA A 450 11.22 4.26 -3.49
C ALA A 450 11.81 3.89 -4.87
N ALA A 451 10.97 3.67 -5.88
CA ALA A 451 11.41 3.37 -7.25
C ALA A 451 12.10 4.57 -7.93
N GLU A 452 11.55 5.77 -7.74
CA GLU A 452 12.09 7.02 -8.31
C GLU A 452 13.39 7.46 -7.63
N ARG A 453 13.48 7.25 -6.32
CA ARG A 453 14.72 7.43 -5.56
C ARG A 453 15.79 6.46 -6.05
N ALA A 454 15.46 5.16 -6.12
CA ALA A 454 16.37 4.14 -6.63
C ALA A 454 16.83 4.44 -8.07
N GLN A 455 15.95 4.98 -8.92
CA GLN A 455 16.32 5.44 -10.27
C GLN A 455 17.35 6.57 -10.21
N THR A 456 17.12 7.60 -9.38
CA THR A 456 18.04 8.74 -9.19
C THR A 456 19.40 8.28 -8.66
N GLU A 457 19.41 7.42 -7.65
CA GLU A 457 20.64 6.91 -7.03
C GLU A 457 21.40 5.99 -8.00
N THR A 458 20.70 5.09 -8.70
CA THR A 458 21.30 4.20 -9.72
C THR A 458 21.93 4.99 -10.85
N TYR A 459 21.29 6.09 -11.27
CA TYR A 459 21.86 7.01 -12.24
C TYR A 459 23.23 7.54 -11.77
N LEU A 460 23.30 8.06 -10.55
CA LEU A 460 24.50 8.65 -9.99
C LEU A 460 25.60 7.61 -9.75
N PHE A 461 25.26 6.41 -9.24
CA PHE A 461 26.22 5.32 -9.06
C PHE A 461 26.92 4.96 -10.37
N ARG A 462 26.14 4.83 -11.45
CA ARG A 462 26.69 4.48 -12.76
C ARG A 462 27.51 5.61 -13.35
N LYS A 463 26.99 6.84 -13.29
CA LYS A 463 27.68 8.01 -13.85
C LYS A 463 29.04 8.21 -13.20
N TYR A 464 29.10 8.11 -11.87
CA TYR A 464 30.31 8.42 -11.12
C TYR A 464 31.16 7.18 -10.79
N GLY A 465 30.76 5.99 -11.25
CA GLY A 465 31.47 4.75 -10.94
C GLY A 465 31.64 4.51 -9.44
N ILE A 466 30.77 5.10 -8.62
CA ILE A 466 30.75 4.85 -7.17
C ILE A 466 30.29 3.40 -7.04
N PRO A 467 31.05 2.52 -6.38
CA PRO A 467 30.62 1.14 -6.17
C PRO A 467 29.24 1.18 -5.53
N VAL A 468 28.25 0.55 -6.18
CA VAL A 468 27.01 0.22 -5.49
C VAL A 468 27.46 -0.68 -4.35
N PRO A 469 27.37 -0.26 -3.08
CA PRO A 469 27.75 -1.15 -2.01
C PRO A 469 26.89 -2.40 -2.18
N PRO A 470 27.44 -3.62 -2.00
CA PRO A 470 26.54 -4.75 -1.79
C PRO A 470 25.54 -4.28 -0.72
N PRO A 471 24.22 -4.52 -0.88
CA PRO A 471 23.29 -4.23 0.21
C PRO A 471 23.98 -4.72 1.48
N PRO A 472 24.11 -3.89 2.55
CA PRO A 472 24.70 -4.37 3.81
C PRO A 472 24.03 -5.71 3.99
N PRO A 473 24.82 -6.81 4.04
CA PRO A 473 24.27 -8.14 3.83
C PRO A 473 23.05 -8.17 4.71
N LEU A 474 21.85 -8.29 4.13
CA LEU A 474 20.64 -8.41 4.93
C LEU A 474 21.06 -9.46 5.93
N PRO A 475 21.22 -9.15 7.23
CA PRO A 475 21.70 -10.13 8.16
C PRO A 475 20.51 -11.05 8.25
N ASP A 476 20.52 -12.11 7.42
CA ASP A 476 19.33 -12.79 6.92
C ASP A 476 18.12 -12.54 7.81
N SER A 477 17.31 -11.53 7.50
CA SER A 477 16.24 -11.17 8.41
C SER A 477 15.03 -12.03 8.10
N THR A 478 15.20 -13.34 8.33
CA THR A 478 14.12 -14.33 8.38
C THR A 478 13.29 -14.13 9.65
N PHE A 479 12.86 -12.88 9.91
CA PHE A 479 11.89 -12.62 10.96
C PHE A 479 10.67 -13.50 10.69
N THR A 480 10.50 -14.53 11.51
CA THR A 480 9.30 -15.36 11.54
C THR A 480 8.16 -14.63 12.24
N SER A 481 8.51 -13.65 13.07
CA SER A 481 7.57 -12.72 13.70
C SER A 481 8.24 -11.38 13.94
N ILE A 482 7.60 -10.29 13.51
CA ILE A 482 7.98 -8.92 13.84
C ILE A 482 6.72 -8.04 13.69
N PRO A 483 6.50 -7.01 14.53
CA PRO A 483 5.41 -6.07 14.32
C PRO A 483 5.48 -5.44 12.92
N ALA A 484 4.32 -5.09 12.37
CA ALA A 484 4.19 -4.28 11.16
C ALA A 484 4.07 -2.80 11.54
N LEU A 485 4.49 -1.90 10.66
CA LEU A 485 4.27 -0.45 10.81
C LEU A 485 2.79 -0.15 11.07
N LEU A 486 2.47 0.74 12.01
CA LEU A 486 1.10 1.14 12.40
C LEU A 486 0.22 0.02 13.02
N GLN A 487 0.80 -1.14 13.32
CA GLN A 487 0.03 -2.28 13.81
C GLN A 487 -0.64 -1.99 15.16
N LEU A 488 -1.91 -2.39 15.27
CA LEU A 488 -2.58 -2.54 16.55
C LEU A 488 -2.44 -3.98 17.03
N PHE A 489 -1.94 -4.16 18.26
CA PHE A 489 -2.02 -5.42 18.98
C PHE A 489 -3.24 -5.42 19.89
N PRO A 490 -4.08 -6.46 19.84
CA PRO A 490 -5.27 -6.50 20.67
C PRO A 490 -4.89 -6.68 22.14
N ARG A 491 -5.46 -5.85 23.03
CA ARG A 491 -5.22 -5.97 24.48
C ARG A 491 -5.90 -7.23 25.04
N GLY A 492 -5.25 -7.85 26.03
CA GLY A 492 -5.83 -8.87 26.88
C GLY A 492 -6.68 -8.26 28.00
N ASP A 493 -7.18 -9.10 28.91
CA ASP A 493 -7.98 -8.68 30.07
C ASP A 493 -7.17 -7.92 31.12
N ASP A 494 -5.84 -7.90 30.98
CA ASP A 494 -4.89 -7.11 31.78
C ASP A 494 -4.43 -5.81 31.07
N ASP A 495 -5.23 -5.35 30.09
CA ASP A 495 -4.99 -4.14 29.30
C ASP A 495 -3.63 -4.11 28.60
N SER A 496 -3.08 -5.28 28.26
CA SER A 496 -1.76 -5.37 27.66
C SER A 496 -1.70 -6.38 26.53
N ALA A 497 -0.71 -6.22 25.65
CA ALA A 497 -0.43 -7.16 24.58
C ALA A 497 1.05 -7.57 24.57
N THR A 498 1.29 -8.81 24.15
CA THR A 498 2.64 -9.34 23.92
C THR A 498 3.01 -9.17 22.45
N VAL A 499 4.08 -8.43 22.19
CA VAL A 499 4.68 -8.26 20.86
C VAL A 499 5.87 -9.22 20.76
N ALA A 500 5.77 -10.21 19.89
CA ALA A 500 6.84 -11.16 19.63
C ALA A 500 7.77 -10.65 18.51
N ILE A 501 9.07 -10.84 18.70
CA ILE A 501 10.10 -10.62 17.69
C ILE A 501 10.94 -11.89 17.64
N ALA A 502 10.86 -12.61 16.53
CA ALA A 502 11.52 -13.90 16.35
C ALA A 502 12.04 -14.06 14.93
N GLY A 503 13.11 -14.83 14.76
CA GLY A 503 13.75 -15.10 13.48
C GLY A 503 15.05 -15.85 13.67
N ALA A 504 15.96 -15.75 12.70
CA ALA A 504 17.32 -16.26 12.83
C ALA A 504 18.31 -15.32 12.17
N VAL A 505 19.54 -15.28 12.68
CA VAL A 505 20.69 -14.61 12.06
C VAL A 505 21.49 -15.68 11.33
N ARG A 506 21.60 -15.61 10.00
CA ARG A 506 22.36 -16.61 9.19
C ARG A 506 23.78 -16.19 8.79
N VAL A 507 24.27 -15.11 9.39
CA VAL A 507 25.65 -14.67 9.23
C VAL A 507 26.32 -14.68 10.59
N ALA A 508 27.34 -15.53 10.75
CA ALA A 508 28.13 -15.63 11.97
C ALA A 508 28.92 -14.35 12.25
N GLY A 509 29.20 -14.09 13.53
CA GLY A 509 30.03 -12.98 13.98
C GLY A 509 29.30 -11.84 14.66
N TRP A 510 28.02 -11.98 15.02
CA TRP A 510 27.30 -11.07 15.91
C TRP A 510 27.16 -11.68 17.29
N ASP A 511 27.33 -10.91 18.35
CA ASP A 511 27.30 -11.45 19.72
C ASP A 511 25.91 -11.42 20.34
N SER A 512 25.11 -10.41 19.98
CA SER A 512 23.75 -10.28 20.51
C SER A 512 22.80 -9.58 19.54
N LEU A 513 21.53 -9.91 19.69
CA LEU A 513 20.41 -9.13 19.18
C LEU A 513 19.99 -8.13 20.27
N VAL A 514 19.70 -6.89 19.88
CA VAL A 514 19.23 -5.83 20.77
C VAL A 514 17.89 -5.34 20.25
N VAL A 515 16.91 -5.14 21.15
CA VAL A 515 15.64 -4.51 20.82
C VAL A 515 15.43 -3.30 21.73
N ASP A 516 15.46 -2.13 21.13
CA ASP A 516 15.15 -0.86 21.76
C ASP A 516 13.69 -0.50 21.54
N LEU A 517 13.00 -0.23 22.65
CA LEU A 517 11.63 0.21 22.69
C LEU A 517 11.59 1.68 23.08
N ALA A 518 10.94 2.49 22.27
CA ALA A 518 10.49 3.83 22.66
C ALA A 518 8.98 3.84 22.87
N LYS A 519 8.52 4.64 23.83
CA LYS A 519 7.11 4.95 24.06
C LYS A 519 6.94 6.47 23.91
N ASP A 520 6.08 6.88 22.98
CA ASP A 520 5.86 8.30 22.65
C ASP A 520 7.18 9.01 22.31
N GLU A 521 7.98 8.34 21.46
CA GLU A 521 9.33 8.75 21.03
C GLU A 521 10.41 8.77 22.13
N VAL A 522 10.03 8.59 23.40
CA VAL A 522 10.95 8.54 24.54
C VAL A 522 11.50 7.11 24.70
N PRO A 523 12.83 6.91 24.77
CA PRO A 523 13.41 5.60 25.08
C PRO A 523 12.83 5.04 26.38
N TRP A 524 12.30 3.81 26.31
CA TRP A 524 11.56 3.21 27.40
C TRP A 524 12.20 1.93 27.93
N ARG A 525 12.61 1.01 27.04
CA ARG A 525 13.21 -0.26 27.43
C ARG A 525 14.20 -0.74 26.38
N ARG A 526 15.31 -1.32 26.83
CA ARG A 526 16.25 -2.04 25.97
C ARG A 526 16.30 -3.51 26.42
N GLN A 527 16.15 -4.42 25.47
CA GLN A 527 16.34 -5.86 25.68
C GLN A 527 17.54 -6.32 24.86
N SER A 528 18.35 -7.24 25.40
CA SER A 528 19.46 -7.85 24.67
C SER A 528 19.40 -9.36 24.84
N LEU A 529 19.64 -10.08 23.75
CA LEU A 529 19.65 -11.53 23.68
C LEU A 529 20.96 -12.00 23.05
N PRO A 530 21.81 -12.75 23.78
CA PRO A 530 23.01 -13.36 23.20
C PRO A 530 22.67 -14.29 22.04
N LEU A 531 23.48 -14.28 20.98
CA LEU A 531 23.31 -15.13 19.81
C LEU A 531 24.21 -16.37 19.93
N SER A 532 23.61 -17.55 19.75
CA SER A 532 24.32 -18.83 19.73
C SER A 532 24.19 -19.47 18.36
N TYR A 533 25.32 -19.70 17.68
CA TYR A 533 25.34 -20.22 16.31
C TYR A 533 25.49 -21.73 16.28
N ALA A 534 24.63 -22.39 15.49
CA ALA A 534 24.76 -23.78 15.07
C ALA A 534 24.74 -23.82 13.53
N ASN A 535 25.77 -24.41 12.91
CA ASN A 535 25.92 -24.45 11.44
C ASN A 535 25.83 -23.06 10.77
N GLY A 536 26.33 -22.01 11.43
CA GLY A 536 26.31 -20.64 10.93
C GLY A 536 24.98 -19.89 11.11
N ILE A 537 24.00 -20.48 11.81
CA ILE A 537 22.68 -19.89 12.06
C ILE A 537 22.45 -19.73 13.56
N ALA A 538 22.02 -18.54 13.99
CA ALA A 538 21.61 -18.27 15.37
C ALA A 538 20.12 -17.89 15.41
N PRO A 539 19.21 -18.79 15.83
CA PRO A 539 17.81 -18.45 16.04
C PRO A 539 17.67 -17.48 17.22
N PHE A 540 16.69 -16.58 17.14
CA PHE A 540 16.33 -15.68 18.22
C PHE A 540 14.82 -15.60 18.40
N ALA A 541 14.40 -15.41 19.64
CA ALA A 541 13.03 -15.10 19.99
C ALA A 541 13.04 -14.25 21.26
N LEU A 542 12.38 -13.10 21.21
CA LEU A 542 12.12 -12.25 22.36
C LEU A 542 10.68 -11.75 22.30
N SER A 543 10.21 -11.26 23.43
CA SER A 543 8.91 -10.61 23.49
C SER A 543 8.96 -9.40 24.41
N SER A 544 8.09 -8.47 24.08
CA SER A 544 7.88 -7.24 24.84
C SER A 544 6.41 -7.06 25.13
N ARG A 545 6.10 -6.52 26.30
CA ARG A 545 4.74 -6.23 26.72
C ARG A 545 4.48 -4.74 26.54
N ILE A 546 3.43 -4.41 25.82
CA ILE A 546 2.94 -3.03 25.64
C ILE A 546 1.56 -2.90 26.27
N HIS A 547 1.28 -1.76 26.87
CA HIS A 547 0.01 -1.48 27.56
C HIS A 547 -0.92 -0.66 26.67
N ALA A 548 -2.22 -0.91 26.79
CA ALA A 548 -3.28 -0.17 26.12
C ALA A 548 -3.41 1.22 26.73
N SER A 549 -2.89 2.21 26.01
CA SER A 549 -3.04 3.63 26.31
C SER A 549 -2.97 4.41 25.00
N LEU A 550 -3.33 5.69 25.00
CA LEU A 550 -3.09 6.61 23.88
C LEU A 550 -1.59 6.93 23.74
N SER A 551 -0.79 5.89 23.48
CA SER A 551 0.65 5.94 23.28
C SER A 551 1.06 5.13 22.06
N GLU A 552 2.09 5.60 21.38
CA GLU A 552 2.73 4.87 20.29
C GLU A 552 4.05 4.24 20.75
N TYR A 553 4.27 2.99 20.34
CA TYR A 553 5.50 2.26 20.61
C TYR A 553 6.32 2.11 19.34
N ARG A 554 7.64 2.23 19.48
CA ARG A 554 8.63 2.00 18.41
C ARG A 554 9.57 0.89 18.81
N PHE A 555 9.81 -0.06 17.92
CA PHE A 555 10.75 -1.16 18.07
C PHE A 555 11.89 -0.99 17.09
N THR A 556 13.10 -0.79 17.60
CA THR A 556 14.34 -0.81 16.84
C THR A 556 15.08 -2.10 17.16
N VAL A 557 15.20 -2.98 16.19
CA VAL A 557 15.91 -4.25 16.30
C VAL A 557 17.30 -4.08 15.68
N SER A 558 18.33 -4.45 16.43
CA SER A 558 19.73 -4.27 16.06
C SER A 558 20.56 -5.53 16.34
N LEU A 559 21.69 -5.68 15.67
CA LEU A 559 22.73 -6.66 15.99
C LEU A 559 23.95 -5.94 16.55
N ARG A 560 24.59 -6.54 17.55
CA ARG A 560 25.76 -5.96 18.23
C ARG A 560 26.95 -6.91 18.20
N LYS A 561 28.14 -6.34 18.00
CA LYS A 561 29.44 -6.98 18.26
C LYS A 561 30.05 -6.47 19.57
N GLN A 562 30.88 -7.26 20.23
CA GLN A 562 31.54 -6.93 21.49
C GLN A 562 32.39 -5.68 21.29
N GLY A 563 32.11 -4.64 22.07
CA GLY A 563 32.79 -3.34 21.98
C GLY A 563 32.44 -2.50 20.74
N GLY A 564 31.49 -2.94 19.89
CA GLY A 564 31.04 -2.23 18.69
C GLY A 564 29.69 -1.53 18.84
N ALA A 565 29.35 -0.69 17.87
CA ALA A 565 28.04 -0.01 17.80
C ALA A 565 26.92 -0.97 17.37
N ASP A 566 25.68 -0.62 17.74
CA ASP A 566 24.48 -1.34 17.32
C ASP A 566 24.23 -1.13 15.82
N SER A 567 24.08 -2.23 15.08
CA SER A 567 23.69 -2.21 13.67
C SER A 567 22.19 -2.47 13.56
N VAL A 568 21.39 -1.44 13.25
CA VAL A 568 19.93 -1.59 13.11
C VAL A 568 19.59 -2.48 11.92
N ILE A 569 18.77 -3.50 12.16
CA ILE A 569 18.31 -4.48 11.17
C ILE A 569 16.80 -4.40 10.89
N ALA A 570 16.01 -3.81 11.79
CA ALA A 570 14.61 -3.48 11.54
C ALA A 570 14.13 -2.33 12.43
N LEU A 571 13.25 -1.49 11.88
CA LEU A 571 12.53 -0.45 12.60
C LEU A 571 11.03 -0.65 12.38
N ARG A 572 10.24 -0.66 13.46
CA ARG A 572 8.77 -0.77 13.44
C ARG A 572 8.19 0.29 14.35
N ASP A 573 7.41 1.18 13.77
CA ASP A 573 7.02 2.43 14.40
C ASP A 573 5.50 2.55 14.51
N SER A 574 5.05 3.46 15.36
CA SER A 574 3.63 3.76 15.56
C SER A 574 2.78 2.53 15.93
N ILE A 575 3.35 1.60 16.69
CA ILE A 575 2.65 0.42 17.19
C ILE A 575 1.75 0.82 18.34
N VAL A 576 0.51 0.31 18.39
CA VAL A 576 -0.46 0.61 19.46
C VAL A 576 -1.01 -0.67 20.06
N CYS A 577 -1.55 -0.58 21.27
CA CYS A 577 -2.27 -1.68 21.93
C CYS A 577 -3.71 -1.25 22.19
N GLY A 578 -4.70 -2.05 21.80
CA GLY A 578 -6.10 -1.62 21.92
C GLY A 578 -7.13 -2.66 21.50
N ASP A 579 -8.31 -2.22 21.10
CA ASP A 579 -9.45 -3.08 20.78
C ASP A 579 -9.75 -3.19 19.28
N ALA A 580 -10.59 -4.15 18.89
CA ALA A 580 -11.02 -4.36 17.51
C ALA A 580 -12.55 -4.45 17.39
N LEU A 581 -13.11 -3.73 16.42
CA LEU A 581 -14.54 -3.71 16.08
C LEU A 581 -14.74 -3.98 14.58
N LEU A 582 -15.89 -4.54 14.24
CA LEU A 582 -16.26 -4.83 12.85
C LEU A 582 -17.48 -4.01 12.40
N ILE A 583 -17.48 -3.60 11.15
CA ILE A 583 -18.65 -3.00 10.48
C ILE A 583 -18.92 -3.79 9.20
N GLY A 584 -20.18 -4.07 8.91
CA GLY A 584 -20.63 -4.67 7.66
C GLY A 584 -21.93 -4.05 7.16
N GLY A 585 -22.28 -4.37 5.92
CA GLY A 585 -23.53 -3.97 5.28
C GLY A 585 -23.36 -3.25 3.96
N GLN A 586 -24.13 -2.20 3.69
CA GLN A 586 -24.12 -1.50 2.40
C GLN A 586 -23.67 -0.04 2.45
N SER A 587 -24.16 0.82 1.56
CA SER A 587 -23.68 2.21 1.39
C SER A 587 -23.68 3.02 2.69
N ASN A 588 -24.76 2.96 3.49
CA ASN A 588 -24.84 3.62 4.78
C ASN A 588 -23.82 3.12 5.82
N SER A 589 -23.20 1.96 5.61
CA SER A 589 -22.10 1.47 6.44
C SER A 589 -20.73 2.02 6.04
N ILE A 590 -20.53 2.46 4.79
CA ILE A 590 -19.20 2.83 4.25
C ILE A 590 -19.07 4.29 3.81
N PHE A 591 -20.16 5.02 3.61
CA PHE A 591 -20.08 6.39 3.12
C PHE A 591 -19.36 7.30 4.12
N GLY A 592 -18.41 8.06 3.58
CA GLY A 592 -17.60 9.03 4.29
C GLY A 592 -18.12 10.44 4.07
N HIS A 593 -17.71 11.37 4.93
CA HIS A 593 -18.03 12.79 4.82
C HIS A 593 -16.87 13.63 5.37
N ALA A 594 -16.54 14.74 4.72
CA ALA A 594 -15.68 15.74 5.33
C ALA A 594 -16.47 16.53 6.38
N GLY A 595 -15.96 16.62 7.61
CA GLY A 595 -16.65 17.30 8.71
C GLY A 595 -16.07 16.98 10.09
N GLN A 596 -16.66 17.56 11.14
CA GLN A 596 -16.26 17.28 12.52
C GLN A 596 -16.44 15.78 12.82
N GLY A 597 -15.41 15.13 13.37
CA GLY A 597 -15.50 13.71 13.74
C GLY A 597 -15.04 12.69 12.68
N ALA A 598 -14.93 13.07 11.40
CA ALA A 598 -14.68 12.11 10.31
C ALA A 598 -13.23 12.04 9.78
N GLY A 599 -12.33 12.93 10.22
CA GLY A 599 -10.92 12.92 9.80
C GLY A 599 -10.08 11.80 10.43
N PRO A 600 -8.81 11.62 10.00
CA PRO A 600 -7.91 10.64 10.60
C PRO A 600 -7.62 10.95 12.08
N ASN A 601 -7.35 9.90 12.86
CA ASN A 601 -6.86 9.99 14.24
C ASN A 601 -5.79 8.90 14.40
N GLN A 602 -4.61 9.25 14.90
CA GLN A 602 -3.48 8.32 14.98
C GLN A 602 -3.74 7.08 15.84
N PHE A 603 -4.71 7.08 16.76
CA PHE A 603 -5.07 5.91 17.58
C PHE A 603 -6.24 5.10 17.02
N CYS A 604 -6.82 5.54 15.90
CA CYS A 604 -7.85 4.81 15.17
C CYS A 604 -7.18 4.09 13.99
N ARG A 605 -7.12 2.76 14.04
CA ARG A 605 -6.46 1.93 13.02
C ARG A 605 -7.48 1.23 12.12
N THR A 606 -7.01 0.81 10.97
CA THR A 606 -7.69 -0.15 10.09
C THR A 606 -6.65 -1.04 9.43
N PHE A 607 -7.08 -2.12 8.77
CA PHE A 607 -6.19 -3.07 8.13
C PHE A 607 -6.67 -3.37 6.72
N GLY A 608 -5.81 -3.14 5.73
CA GLY A 608 -6.12 -3.25 4.31
C GLY A 608 -7.24 -2.33 3.84
N LEU A 609 -7.51 -2.33 2.54
CA LEU A 609 -8.56 -1.54 1.91
C LEU A 609 -9.91 -2.24 2.03
N ASN A 610 -10.98 -1.44 2.16
CA ASN A 610 -12.34 -1.94 2.10
C ASN A 610 -12.61 -2.65 0.75
N PHE A 611 -13.13 -3.89 0.83
CA PHE A 611 -13.42 -4.80 -0.28
C PHE A 611 -12.30 -4.96 -1.32
N SER A 612 -11.10 -5.31 -0.84
CA SER A 612 -9.94 -5.56 -1.69
C SER A 612 -9.92 -6.99 -2.24
N ARG A 613 -9.58 -7.12 -3.52
CA ARG A 613 -9.35 -8.41 -4.20
C ARG A 613 -7.88 -8.85 -4.18
N SER A 614 -7.01 -8.05 -3.57
CA SER A 614 -5.56 -8.28 -3.57
C SER A 614 -5.12 -8.98 -2.28
N GLN A 615 -4.53 -10.17 -2.41
CA GLN A 615 -3.88 -10.85 -1.27
C GLN A 615 -2.67 -10.07 -0.73
N ARG A 616 -2.17 -9.07 -1.46
CA ARG A 616 -1.07 -8.21 -0.99
C ARG A 616 -1.55 -7.09 -0.07
N ASP A 617 -2.86 -6.85 -0.02
CA ASP A 617 -3.46 -5.79 0.78
C ASP A 617 -3.52 -6.17 2.26
N THR A 618 -2.36 -6.06 2.89
CA THR A 618 -2.08 -6.53 4.24
C THR A 618 -1.41 -5.45 5.10
N LEU A 619 -1.60 -4.18 4.71
CA LEU A 619 -1.01 -3.04 5.39
C LEU A 619 -1.94 -2.48 6.46
N TRP A 620 -1.36 -2.15 7.60
CA TRP A 620 -2.04 -1.35 8.61
C TRP A 620 -2.09 0.12 8.18
N GLY A 621 -3.18 0.78 8.51
CA GLY A 621 -3.40 2.18 8.19
C GLY A 621 -4.09 2.94 9.30
N ILE A 622 -3.99 4.26 9.24
CA ILE A 622 -4.81 5.16 10.05
C ILE A 622 -6.21 5.19 9.43
N ALA A 623 -7.23 4.88 10.23
CA ALA A 623 -8.62 4.89 9.78
C ALA A 623 -9.05 6.30 9.35
N SER A 624 -9.92 6.35 8.33
CA SER A 624 -10.52 7.58 7.80
C SER A 624 -12.04 7.43 7.69
N GLY A 625 -12.77 8.52 7.91
CA GLY A 625 -14.21 8.61 7.67
C GLY A 625 -14.58 9.55 6.53
N VAL A 626 -13.62 9.97 5.70
CA VAL A 626 -13.83 11.02 4.68
C VAL A 626 -14.22 10.45 3.31
N GLY A 627 -13.68 9.30 2.90
CA GLY A 627 -13.94 8.69 1.59
C GLY A 627 -15.09 7.67 1.60
N ASN A 628 -15.74 7.50 0.45
CA ASN A 628 -16.88 6.59 0.23
C ASN A 628 -16.44 5.17 -0.16
N GLY A 629 -15.79 4.46 0.76
CA GLY A 629 -15.19 3.14 0.48
C GLY A 629 -13.83 3.23 -0.22
N GLY A 630 -13.14 2.08 -0.34
CA GLY A 630 -11.72 2.02 -0.73
C GLY A 630 -10.80 2.77 0.25
N GLY A 631 -9.47 2.69 0.08
CA GLY A 631 -8.55 3.36 1.03
C GLY A 631 -8.65 2.79 2.46
N PRO A 632 -8.10 3.49 3.48
CA PRO A 632 -8.27 3.13 4.88
C PRO A 632 -9.63 3.62 5.45
N ASN A 633 -10.68 3.70 4.62
CA ASN A 633 -11.96 4.27 5.04
C ASN A 633 -12.82 3.25 5.82
N VAL A 634 -13.38 3.70 6.94
CA VAL A 634 -14.23 2.90 7.83
C VAL A 634 -15.67 3.44 7.92
N GLY A 635 -16.03 4.41 7.07
CA GLY A 635 -17.31 5.13 7.09
C GLY A 635 -17.33 6.29 8.09
N ALA A 636 -18.14 7.32 7.84
CA ALA A 636 -18.19 8.54 8.65
C ALA A 636 -18.62 8.25 10.10
N TRP A 637 -19.71 7.49 10.28
CA TRP A 637 -20.22 7.14 11.62
C TRP A 637 -19.31 6.13 12.33
N GLY A 638 -18.68 5.22 11.58
CA GLY A 638 -17.68 4.29 12.12
C GLY A 638 -16.47 5.04 12.67
N MET A 639 -15.97 6.04 11.93
CA MET A 639 -14.88 6.90 12.38
C MET A 639 -15.27 7.76 13.59
N ARG A 640 -16.51 8.30 13.62
CA ARG A 640 -17.02 9.02 14.78
C ARG A 640 -17.04 8.14 16.02
N MET A 641 -17.56 6.93 15.90
CA MET A 641 -17.58 5.95 16.99
C MET A 641 -16.16 5.62 17.48
N ALA A 642 -15.20 5.40 16.56
CA ALA A 642 -13.79 5.15 16.91
C ALA A 642 -13.17 6.29 17.73
N ARG A 643 -13.48 7.55 17.38
CA ARG A 643 -12.98 8.71 18.14
C ARG A 643 -13.60 8.81 19.53
N LEU A 644 -14.91 8.60 19.64
CA LEU A 644 -15.58 8.59 20.95
C LEU A 644 -15.04 7.46 21.82
N TYR A 645 -14.77 6.30 21.22
CA TYR A 645 -14.13 5.18 21.89
C TYR A 645 -12.78 5.57 22.48
N THR A 646 -11.86 6.07 21.65
CA THR A 646 -10.50 6.45 22.09
C THR A 646 -10.53 7.58 23.12
N GLN A 647 -11.42 8.56 22.96
CA GLN A 647 -11.59 9.68 23.90
C GLN A 647 -12.12 9.24 25.27
N GLN A 648 -13.11 8.35 25.29
CA GLN A 648 -13.76 7.92 26.53
C GLN A 648 -12.91 6.90 27.30
N THR A 649 -12.21 6.02 26.58
CA THR A 649 -11.50 4.88 27.19
C THR A 649 -10.02 5.15 27.39
N GLY A 650 -9.43 6.09 26.65
CA GLY A 650 -7.97 6.23 26.56
C GLY A 650 -7.30 5.06 25.83
N VAL A 651 -8.05 4.23 25.12
CA VAL A 651 -7.56 3.01 24.46
C VAL A 651 -7.69 3.13 22.93
N PRO A 652 -6.62 2.88 22.15
CA PRO A 652 -6.65 2.75 20.69
C PRO A 652 -7.67 1.72 20.19
N VAL A 653 -8.18 1.91 18.97
CA VAL A 653 -9.17 0.98 18.38
C VAL A 653 -8.92 0.75 16.90
N CYS A 654 -9.07 -0.50 16.46
CA CYS A 654 -9.09 -0.89 15.06
C CYS A 654 -10.53 -1.12 14.60
N ILE A 655 -10.93 -0.51 13.48
CA ILE A 655 -12.18 -0.84 12.80
C ILE A 655 -11.89 -1.44 11.44
N ILE A 656 -12.40 -2.65 11.20
CA ILE A 656 -12.39 -3.28 9.87
C ILE A 656 -13.82 -3.26 9.34
N ASN A 657 -14.03 -2.44 8.31
CA ASN A 657 -15.31 -2.30 7.63
C ASN A 657 -15.33 -3.15 6.35
N GLY A 658 -16.28 -4.07 6.26
CA GLY A 658 -16.54 -4.95 5.12
C GLY A 658 -17.77 -4.59 4.30
N GLY A 659 -18.41 -3.44 4.56
CA GLY A 659 -19.58 -3.02 3.80
C GLY A 659 -19.26 -2.70 2.34
N VAL A 660 -20.27 -2.84 1.46
CA VAL A 660 -20.17 -2.55 0.02
C VAL A 660 -21.47 -1.92 -0.48
N GLY A 661 -21.39 -0.76 -1.12
CA GLY A 661 -22.56 0.00 -1.57
C GLY A 661 -23.48 -0.77 -2.52
N GLY A 662 -24.80 -0.62 -2.34
CA GLY A 662 -25.82 -1.16 -3.24
C GLY A 662 -25.96 -2.68 -3.24
N THR A 663 -25.53 -3.37 -2.18
CA THR A 663 -25.50 -4.83 -2.12
C THR A 663 -26.65 -5.42 -1.32
N THR A 664 -27.13 -6.58 -1.75
CA THR A 664 -28.15 -7.37 -1.05
C THR A 664 -27.52 -8.31 -0.02
N ILE A 665 -28.26 -8.76 1.00
CA ILE A 665 -27.77 -9.68 2.03
C ILE A 665 -27.25 -11.01 1.46
N GLU A 666 -27.76 -11.45 0.31
CA GLU A 666 -27.31 -12.63 -0.43
C GLU A 666 -25.85 -12.50 -0.88
N GLN A 667 -25.43 -11.30 -1.27
CA GLN A 667 -24.06 -11.03 -1.72
C GLN A 667 -23.05 -11.01 -0.57
N HIS A 668 -23.53 -10.92 0.66
CA HIS A 668 -22.72 -10.96 1.87
C HIS A 668 -22.51 -12.37 2.42
N GLN A 669 -23.20 -13.39 1.91
CA GLN A 669 -23.09 -14.77 2.42
C GLN A 669 -21.65 -15.30 2.33
N ARG A 670 -21.28 -16.14 3.31
CA ARG A 670 -20.01 -16.87 3.25
C ARG A 670 -20.06 -17.88 2.12
N ASN A 671 -18.94 -18.04 1.43
CA ASN A 671 -18.73 -19.19 0.56
C ASN A 671 -18.06 -20.30 1.37
N ASP A 672 -18.82 -21.27 1.88
CA ASP A 672 -18.28 -22.33 2.75
C ASP A 672 -17.19 -23.19 2.08
N ALA A 673 -17.25 -23.34 0.76
CA ALA A 673 -16.23 -24.08 0.01
C ALA A 673 -14.90 -23.31 -0.09
N ALA A 674 -14.95 -21.98 0.00
CA ALA A 674 -13.77 -21.13 -0.05
C ALA A 674 -13.99 -19.81 0.73
N PRO A 675 -14.00 -19.85 2.09
CA PRO A 675 -14.40 -18.72 2.93
C PRO A 675 -13.54 -17.47 2.77
N LEU A 676 -12.27 -17.62 2.36
CA LEU A 676 -11.30 -16.53 2.18
C LEU A 676 -11.24 -15.98 0.75
N THR A 677 -12.24 -16.30 -0.07
CA THR A 677 -12.30 -15.82 -1.46
C THR A 677 -12.43 -14.30 -1.50
N LEU A 678 -11.37 -13.60 -1.93
CA LEU A 678 -11.30 -12.13 -1.92
C LEU A 678 -12.25 -11.43 -2.89
N SER A 679 -12.82 -12.14 -3.87
CA SER A 679 -13.86 -11.60 -4.75
C SER A 679 -15.25 -11.59 -4.10
N SER A 680 -15.44 -12.31 -2.99
CA SER A 680 -16.65 -12.27 -2.17
C SER A 680 -16.52 -11.20 -1.08
N ILE A 681 -17.65 -10.57 -0.71
CA ILE A 681 -17.65 -9.52 0.30
C ILE A 681 -17.24 -10.09 1.66
N TYR A 682 -17.85 -11.21 2.04
CA TYR A 682 -17.52 -11.95 3.25
C TYR A 682 -16.04 -12.33 3.30
N GLY A 683 -15.54 -12.98 2.24
CA GLY A 683 -14.17 -13.49 2.23
C GLY A 683 -13.11 -12.40 2.20
N SER A 684 -13.36 -11.26 1.55
CA SER A 684 -12.48 -10.09 1.63
C SER A 684 -12.38 -9.53 3.06
N MET A 685 -13.51 -9.43 3.76
CA MET A 685 -13.54 -8.99 5.16
C MET A 685 -12.85 -10.01 6.08
N LEU A 686 -13.24 -11.29 5.99
CA LEU A 686 -12.67 -12.36 6.81
C LEU A 686 -11.16 -12.45 6.63
N TYR A 687 -10.66 -12.37 5.38
CA TYR A 687 -9.24 -12.37 5.10
C TYR A 687 -8.50 -11.22 5.81
N ARG A 688 -9.03 -9.99 5.77
CA ARG A 688 -8.43 -8.82 6.45
C ARG A 688 -8.42 -9.00 7.97
N VAL A 689 -9.50 -9.53 8.54
CA VAL A 689 -9.59 -9.80 9.98
C VAL A 689 -8.63 -10.90 10.42
N GLN A 690 -8.46 -11.96 9.63
CA GLN A 690 -7.48 -13.02 9.91
C GLN A 690 -6.04 -12.54 9.74
N LYS A 691 -5.74 -11.81 8.66
CA LYS A 691 -4.39 -11.31 8.37
C LYS A 691 -3.91 -10.23 9.33
N SER A 692 -4.82 -9.45 9.90
CA SER A 692 -4.49 -8.51 11.00
C SER A 692 -4.21 -9.23 12.33
N GLY A 693 -4.56 -10.51 12.45
CA GLY A 693 -4.47 -11.26 13.72
C GLY A 693 -5.58 -10.92 14.71
N LEU A 694 -6.68 -10.28 14.27
CA LEU A 694 -7.73 -9.77 15.15
C LEU A 694 -8.96 -10.67 15.26
N ALA A 695 -9.08 -11.75 14.49
CA ALA A 695 -10.28 -12.60 14.43
C ALA A 695 -10.77 -13.09 15.81
N ARG A 696 -9.85 -13.38 16.72
CA ARG A 696 -10.17 -13.83 18.09
C ARG A 696 -10.34 -12.67 19.08
N ASN A 697 -10.23 -11.43 18.66
CA ASN A 697 -10.25 -10.26 19.56
C ASN A 697 -11.41 -9.31 19.27
N VAL A 698 -12.15 -9.54 18.19
CA VAL A 698 -13.40 -8.82 17.90
C VAL A 698 -14.46 -9.21 18.93
N ARG A 699 -15.00 -8.21 19.64
CA ARG A 699 -16.09 -8.40 20.63
C ARG A 699 -17.46 -7.91 20.13
N ALA A 700 -17.47 -6.99 19.16
CA ALA A 700 -18.70 -6.39 18.62
C ALA A 700 -18.63 -6.20 17.10
N MET A 701 -19.78 -6.40 16.45
CA MET A 701 -19.99 -6.14 15.03
C MET A 701 -21.24 -5.30 14.81
N PHE A 702 -21.19 -4.39 13.85
CA PHE A 702 -22.31 -3.54 13.44
C PHE A 702 -22.75 -3.91 12.03
N TRP A 703 -24.05 -4.11 11.84
CA TRP A 703 -24.66 -4.48 10.56
C TRP A 703 -25.67 -3.43 10.14
N TYR A 704 -25.36 -2.71 9.05
CA TYR A 704 -26.26 -1.72 8.47
C TYR A 704 -26.50 -2.04 6.99
N GLN A 705 -27.57 -2.80 6.73
CA GLN A 705 -27.93 -3.26 5.40
C GLN A 705 -29.43 -3.53 5.32
N GLY A 706 -30.00 -3.34 4.13
CA GLY A 706 -31.34 -3.80 3.81
C GLY A 706 -32.03 -2.98 2.74
N GLU A 707 -31.53 -1.79 2.41
CA GLU A 707 -32.14 -0.90 1.42
C GLU A 707 -32.17 -1.53 0.02
N SER A 708 -31.27 -2.47 -0.26
CA SER A 708 -31.29 -3.25 -1.51
C SER A 708 -32.10 -4.56 -1.43
N ASN A 709 -32.86 -4.80 -0.35
CA ASN A 709 -33.62 -6.03 -0.13
C ASN A 709 -35.11 -5.76 0.14
N ILE A 710 -35.91 -6.78 -0.17
CA ILE A 710 -37.25 -6.97 0.40
C ILE A 710 -37.18 -8.04 1.50
N ILE A 711 -38.31 -8.35 2.15
CA ILE A 711 -38.35 -9.35 3.23
C ILE A 711 -37.95 -10.77 2.77
N THR A 712 -38.18 -11.10 1.49
CA THR A 712 -37.91 -12.43 0.92
C THR A 712 -36.49 -12.90 1.22
N ASN A 713 -36.38 -14.09 1.82
CA ASN A 713 -35.13 -14.76 2.23
C ASN A 713 -34.27 -14.03 3.28
N TYR A 714 -34.57 -12.77 3.63
CA TYR A 714 -33.72 -11.97 4.51
C TYR A 714 -33.50 -12.62 5.89
N ALA A 715 -34.57 -13.17 6.49
CA ALA A 715 -34.48 -13.81 7.81
C ALA A 715 -33.57 -15.05 7.81
N ALA A 716 -33.64 -15.86 6.75
CA ALA A 716 -32.80 -17.04 6.59
C ALA A 716 -31.34 -16.64 6.35
N ASN A 717 -31.11 -15.67 5.45
CA ASN A 717 -29.79 -15.15 5.11
C ASN A 717 -29.10 -14.45 6.30
N PHE A 718 -29.85 -13.70 7.11
CA PHE A 718 -29.30 -13.10 8.33
C PHE A 718 -28.94 -14.16 9.37
N ARG A 719 -29.77 -15.21 9.53
CA ARG A 719 -29.46 -16.32 10.44
C ARG A 719 -28.19 -17.04 10.04
N ALA A 720 -28.01 -17.33 8.75
CA ALA A 720 -26.80 -17.94 8.20
C ALA A 720 -25.57 -17.06 8.44
N LEU A 721 -25.62 -15.77 8.05
CA LEU A 721 -24.52 -14.82 8.30
C LEU A 721 -24.13 -14.73 9.77
N ARG A 722 -25.13 -14.65 10.67
CA ARG A 722 -24.87 -14.62 12.11
C ARG A 722 -24.14 -15.88 12.58
N GLN A 723 -24.53 -17.05 12.08
CA GLN A 723 -23.84 -18.30 12.40
C GLN A 723 -22.40 -18.28 11.89
N ASP A 724 -22.18 -17.86 10.64
CA ASP A 724 -20.85 -17.75 10.05
C ASP A 724 -19.96 -16.77 10.83
N TRP A 725 -20.48 -15.60 11.21
CA TRP A 725 -19.74 -14.63 12.00
C TRP A 725 -19.38 -15.14 13.40
N LEU A 726 -20.28 -15.88 14.06
CA LEU A 726 -19.98 -16.47 15.37
C LEU A 726 -18.95 -17.61 15.28
N GLU A 727 -18.91 -18.32 14.16
CA GLU A 727 -17.89 -19.34 13.87
C GLU A 727 -16.52 -18.70 13.60
N ASP A 728 -16.48 -17.72 12.70
CA ASP A 728 -15.24 -17.10 12.24
C ASP A 728 -14.65 -16.09 13.25
N TYR A 729 -15.51 -15.50 14.10
CA TYR A 729 -15.15 -14.56 15.16
C TYR A 729 -15.59 -15.09 16.53
N PRO A 730 -14.87 -16.06 17.11
CA PRO A 730 -15.34 -16.83 18.28
C PRO A 730 -15.55 -16.02 19.56
N ASN A 731 -15.01 -14.80 19.63
CA ASN A 731 -15.17 -13.89 20.77
C ASN A 731 -16.20 -12.78 20.52
N LEU A 732 -16.89 -12.79 19.38
CA LEU A 732 -18.00 -11.90 19.10
C LEU A 732 -19.12 -12.13 20.13
N LYS A 733 -19.50 -11.08 20.87
CA LYS A 733 -20.53 -11.14 21.93
C LYS A 733 -21.82 -10.42 21.56
N LYS A 734 -21.72 -9.37 20.75
CA LYS A 734 -22.87 -8.54 20.35
C LYS A 734 -22.85 -8.16 18.88
N LEU A 735 -24.02 -8.23 18.25
CA LEU A 735 -24.30 -7.73 16.90
C LEU A 735 -25.29 -6.58 16.98
N TYR A 736 -24.86 -5.39 16.58
CA TYR A 736 -25.71 -4.21 16.52
C TYR A 736 -26.33 -4.13 15.13
N VAL A 737 -27.64 -4.33 15.03
CA VAL A 737 -28.39 -4.33 13.77
C VAL A 737 -29.13 -3.01 13.62
N VAL A 738 -28.83 -2.29 12.55
CA VAL A 738 -29.48 -1.01 12.22
C VAL A 738 -30.70 -1.30 11.35
N GLN A 739 -31.90 -0.92 11.83
CA GLN A 739 -33.12 -0.94 11.02
C GLN A 739 -32.98 0.11 9.91
N ILE A 740 -33.29 -0.24 8.67
CA ILE A 740 -33.22 0.72 7.56
C ILE A 740 -34.29 1.81 7.69
N ARG A 741 -34.10 2.94 7.03
CA ARG A 741 -35.10 4.02 6.91
C ARG A 741 -35.91 3.83 5.60
N PRO A 742 -37.10 4.42 5.44
CA PRO A 742 -37.64 4.66 4.09
C PRO A 742 -36.60 5.37 3.23
N GLY A 743 -36.32 4.85 2.04
CA GLY A 743 -35.23 5.36 1.23
C GLY A 743 -35.11 4.67 -0.12
N CYS A 744 -33.96 4.84 -0.78
CA CYS A 744 -33.65 4.28 -2.10
C CYS A 744 -33.74 2.75 -2.18
N ALA A 745 -33.87 2.25 -3.41
CA ALA A 745 -33.89 0.83 -3.78
C ALA A 745 -35.14 0.04 -3.32
N ALA A 746 -35.05 -1.30 -3.22
CA ALA A 746 -36.05 -2.24 -3.75
C ALA A 746 -37.24 -2.58 -2.84
N GLY A 747 -38.47 -2.38 -3.34
CA GLY A 747 -39.70 -3.06 -2.90
C GLY A 747 -40.24 -2.70 -1.50
N PRO A 748 -41.19 -3.47 -0.94
CA PRO A 748 -41.89 -3.09 0.29
C PRO A 748 -41.02 -3.19 1.55
N HIS A 749 -40.32 -2.11 1.93
CA HIS A 749 -39.42 -2.09 3.10
C HIS A 749 -40.13 -2.14 4.46
N SER A 750 -41.45 -1.92 4.56
CA SER A 750 -42.15 -1.97 5.87
C SER A 750 -42.07 -3.35 6.52
N GLU A 751 -42.22 -4.40 5.73
CA GLU A 751 -42.11 -5.80 6.17
C GLU A 751 -40.67 -6.15 6.58
N LEU A 752 -39.69 -5.71 5.79
CA LEU A 752 -38.27 -5.91 6.11
C LEU A 752 -37.89 -5.20 7.42
N ARG A 753 -38.35 -3.97 7.63
CA ARG A 753 -38.09 -3.26 8.89
C ARG A 753 -38.74 -3.94 10.09
N GLU A 754 -39.94 -4.48 9.94
CA GLU A 754 -40.60 -5.29 10.98
C GLU A 754 -39.78 -6.54 11.33
N LEU A 755 -39.21 -7.21 10.32
CA LEU A 755 -38.26 -8.30 10.55
C LEU A 755 -37.03 -7.81 11.32
N GLN A 756 -36.38 -6.71 10.88
CA GLN A 756 -35.21 -6.15 11.56
C GLN A 756 -35.49 -5.74 13.02
N ARG A 757 -36.69 -5.23 13.30
CA ARG A 757 -37.16 -4.86 14.65
C ARG A 757 -37.22 -6.05 15.59
N THR A 758 -37.61 -7.22 15.08
CA THR A 758 -37.87 -8.43 15.87
C THR A 758 -36.69 -9.39 15.95
N LEU A 759 -35.57 -9.10 15.25
CA LEU A 759 -34.33 -9.87 15.37
C LEU A 759 -33.81 -9.98 16.83
N PRO A 760 -33.79 -8.91 17.65
CA PRO A 760 -33.38 -8.99 19.05
C PRO A 760 -34.25 -9.93 19.91
N ASP A 761 -35.53 -10.11 19.55
CA ASP A 761 -36.42 -11.03 20.26
C ASP A 761 -36.07 -12.49 19.96
N SER A 762 -35.49 -12.73 18.77
CA SER A 762 -35.08 -14.05 18.30
C SER A 762 -33.64 -14.41 18.68
N PHE A 763 -32.78 -13.42 18.91
CA PHE A 763 -31.34 -13.59 19.09
C PHE A 763 -30.81 -12.71 20.26
N PRO A 764 -30.42 -13.29 21.40
CA PRO A 764 -30.05 -12.52 22.62
C PRO A 764 -28.72 -11.74 22.50
N ASP A 765 -27.89 -12.10 21.52
CA ASP A 765 -26.67 -11.41 21.13
C ASP A 765 -26.91 -10.27 20.14
N VAL A 766 -28.13 -10.12 19.60
CA VAL A 766 -28.49 -9.02 18.70
C VAL A 766 -29.06 -7.84 19.50
N VAL A 767 -28.58 -6.64 19.19
CA VAL A 767 -29.08 -5.37 19.72
C VAL A 767 -29.60 -4.55 18.55
N GLY A 768 -30.88 -4.20 18.56
CA GLY A 768 -31.46 -3.37 17.52
C GLY A 768 -31.17 -1.88 17.74
N TYR A 769 -31.02 -1.15 16.64
CA TYR A 769 -30.96 0.32 16.62
C TYR A 769 -31.78 0.86 15.44
N SER A 770 -32.53 1.93 15.67
CA SER A 770 -33.35 2.61 14.66
C SER A 770 -32.84 4.03 14.43
N PRO A 771 -32.37 4.38 13.21
CA PRO A 771 -31.94 5.72 12.86
C PRO A 771 -33.11 6.64 12.46
N MET A 772 -34.35 6.26 12.76
CA MET A 772 -35.52 7.13 12.51
C MET A 772 -35.36 8.44 13.27
N GLY A 773 -35.70 9.57 12.64
CA GLY A 773 -35.50 10.89 13.25
C GLY A 773 -34.06 11.41 13.25
N VAL A 774 -33.08 10.64 12.77
CA VAL A 774 -31.73 11.17 12.50
C VAL A 774 -31.81 12.21 11.38
N PRO A 775 -31.21 13.41 11.55
CA PRO A 775 -31.33 14.50 10.58
C PRO A 775 -30.51 14.27 9.32
N GLY A 776 -30.85 15.02 8.26
CA GLY A 776 -30.03 15.16 7.06
C GLY A 776 -29.94 13.88 6.22
N HIS A 777 -31.04 13.13 6.12
CA HIS A 777 -31.20 12.05 5.17
C HIS A 777 -31.68 12.62 3.83
N ASP A 778 -31.07 12.20 2.72
CA ASP A 778 -31.38 12.70 1.37
C ASP A 778 -32.38 11.84 0.59
N GLY A 779 -33.06 10.92 1.30
CA GLY A 779 -33.87 9.87 0.71
C GLY A 779 -33.12 8.57 0.45
N CYS A 780 -31.83 8.47 0.79
CA CYS A 780 -31.04 7.25 0.68
C CYS A 780 -29.89 7.17 1.69
N HIS A 781 -29.15 8.26 1.83
CA HIS A 781 -27.94 8.38 2.64
C HIS A 781 -28.03 9.59 3.57
N TYR A 782 -27.11 9.67 4.52
CA TYR A 782 -27.01 10.79 5.46
C TYR A 782 -25.91 11.77 5.07
N VAL A 783 -26.12 13.04 5.39
CA VAL A 783 -25.05 14.04 5.46
C VAL A 783 -24.21 13.84 6.73
N ALA A 784 -23.12 14.60 6.87
CA ALA A 784 -22.19 14.50 8.00
C ALA A 784 -22.87 14.53 9.38
N ALA A 785 -23.84 15.43 9.59
CA ALA A 785 -24.55 15.55 10.87
C ALA A 785 -25.38 14.30 11.22
N GLY A 786 -25.97 13.65 10.21
CA GLY A 786 -26.73 12.41 10.40
C GLY A 786 -25.82 11.25 10.77
N TYR A 787 -24.72 11.07 10.03
CA TYR A 787 -23.73 10.04 10.38
C TYR A 787 -23.04 10.30 11.73
N ASP A 788 -22.79 11.56 12.12
CA ASP A 788 -22.28 11.87 13.46
C ASP A 788 -23.24 11.39 14.56
N THR A 789 -24.53 11.69 14.37
CA THR A 789 -25.60 11.29 15.29
C THR A 789 -25.69 9.76 15.41
N ILE A 790 -25.63 9.03 14.28
CA ILE A 790 -25.60 7.57 14.28
C ILE A 790 -24.39 7.04 15.05
N GLY A 791 -23.20 7.59 14.81
CA GLY A 791 -21.97 7.19 15.51
C GLY A 791 -22.06 7.41 17.02
N VAL A 792 -22.64 8.52 17.47
CA VAL A 792 -22.87 8.82 18.89
C VAL A 792 -23.88 7.85 19.52
N GLN A 793 -25.00 7.61 18.86
CA GLN A 793 -26.07 6.76 19.40
C GLN A 793 -25.63 5.29 19.49
N LEU A 794 -24.95 4.76 18.46
CA LEU A 794 -24.36 3.42 18.49
C LEU A 794 -23.24 3.30 19.53
N PHE A 795 -22.42 4.34 19.70
CA PHE A 795 -21.38 4.34 20.74
C PHE A 795 -21.96 4.21 22.16
N ARG A 796 -23.11 4.84 22.46
CA ARG A 796 -23.77 4.70 23.76
C ARG A 796 -24.21 3.26 24.04
N LEU A 797 -24.74 2.56 23.03
CA LEU A 797 -25.11 1.15 23.14
C LEU A 797 -23.87 0.28 23.39
N LEU A 798 -22.80 0.49 22.63
CA LEU A 798 -21.51 -0.18 22.83
C LEU A 798 -20.93 0.11 24.23
N GLY A 799 -21.03 1.36 24.67
CA GLY A 799 -20.52 1.84 25.94
C GLY A 799 -21.22 1.20 27.14
N ARG A 800 -22.55 1.05 27.09
CA ARG A 800 -23.33 0.27 28.06
C ARG A 800 -22.85 -1.18 28.12
N ASP A 801 -22.66 -1.80 26.96
CA ASP A 801 -22.44 -3.25 26.87
C ASP A 801 -21.01 -3.69 27.20
N PHE A 802 -20.00 -2.85 26.89
CA PHE A 802 -18.60 -3.25 26.99
C PHE A 802 -17.70 -2.31 27.80
N LEU A 803 -18.11 -1.06 28.02
CA LEU A 803 -17.24 -0.02 28.60
C LEU A 803 -17.68 0.42 30.00
N GLY A 804 -18.67 -0.26 30.58
CA GLY A 804 -19.18 0.06 31.92
C GLY A 804 -19.81 1.44 32.02
N GLN A 805 -20.30 2.02 30.92
CA GLN A 805 -20.97 3.32 30.97
C GLN A 805 -22.25 3.22 31.80
N THR A 806 -22.36 4.11 32.79
CA THR A 806 -23.51 4.18 33.71
C THR A 806 -24.66 5.02 33.15
N ASP A 807 -24.38 5.88 32.17
CA ASP A 807 -25.39 6.69 31.50
C ASP A 807 -26.18 5.86 30.47
N THR A 808 -27.19 5.15 30.97
CA THR A 808 -28.04 4.25 30.17
C THR A 808 -29.43 4.82 29.90
N VAL A 809 -29.68 6.09 30.27
CA VAL A 809 -30.99 6.72 30.13
C VAL A 809 -31.35 6.83 28.66
N ASP A 810 -32.47 6.23 28.25
CA ASP A 810 -33.08 6.36 26.91
C ASP A 810 -32.09 6.24 25.74
N ILE A 811 -31.07 5.37 25.85
CA ILE A 811 -30.10 5.15 24.77
C ILE A 811 -30.57 4.11 23.74
N GLY A 812 -31.57 3.29 24.09
CA GLY A 812 -32.16 2.29 23.20
C GLY A 812 -33.32 2.88 22.39
N SER A 813 -33.49 2.38 21.17
CA SER A 813 -34.65 2.73 20.33
C SER A 813 -35.96 2.28 21.00
N PRO A 814 -36.98 3.16 21.06
CA PRO A 814 -38.31 2.76 21.49
C PRO A 814 -38.86 1.63 20.62
N ASN A 815 -39.36 0.57 21.24
CA ASN A 815 -39.94 -0.57 20.54
C ASN A 815 -41.37 -0.82 21.04
N ILE A 816 -42.31 -1.02 20.12
CA ILE A 816 -43.72 -1.28 20.45
C ILE A 816 -43.85 -2.53 21.32
N ARG A 817 -44.58 -2.39 22.43
CA ARG A 817 -44.84 -3.44 23.42
C ARG A 817 -46.30 -3.92 23.39
N ASP A 818 -47.23 -3.00 23.21
CA ASP A 818 -48.68 -3.28 23.11
C ASP A 818 -49.35 -2.20 22.27
N ALA A 819 -50.48 -2.56 21.64
CA ALA A 819 -51.37 -1.63 20.99
C ALA A 819 -52.82 -2.04 21.25
N PHE A 820 -53.67 -1.12 21.69
CA PHE A 820 -55.06 -1.45 22.02
C PHE A 820 -56.01 -0.27 21.81
N PHE A 821 -57.27 -0.58 21.55
CA PHE A 821 -58.33 0.42 21.54
C PHE A 821 -58.63 0.89 22.97
N THR A 822 -58.63 2.19 23.19
CA THR A 822 -58.89 2.80 24.51
C THR A 822 -60.38 2.99 24.79
N THR A 823 -61.23 2.82 23.78
CA THR A 823 -62.68 3.05 23.83
C THR A 823 -63.44 1.91 23.15
N ALA A 824 -64.70 1.67 23.54
CA ALA A 824 -65.57 0.66 22.92
C ALA A 824 -65.93 1.01 21.46
N GLU A 825 -65.92 2.30 21.14
CA GLU A 825 -66.15 2.86 19.81
C GLU A 825 -65.02 2.56 18.84
N GLN A 826 -63.85 2.12 19.34
CA GLN A 826 -62.66 1.79 18.55
C GLN A 826 -62.20 2.94 17.65
N ASN A 827 -62.30 4.17 18.18
CA ASN A 827 -61.92 5.41 17.50
C ASN A 827 -60.64 6.05 18.06
N GLN A 828 -60.00 5.44 19.06
CA GLN A 828 -58.70 5.86 19.59
C GLN A 828 -57.85 4.62 19.89
N VAL A 829 -56.57 4.67 19.53
CA VAL A 829 -55.59 3.60 19.75
C VAL A 829 -54.47 4.11 20.65
N ALA A 830 -54.16 3.37 21.71
CA ALA A 830 -52.96 3.58 22.52
C ALA A 830 -51.87 2.61 22.07
N ILE A 831 -50.65 3.10 21.89
CA ILE A 831 -49.46 2.35 21.50
C ILE A 831 -48.42 2.54 22.59
N VAL A 832 -48.09 1.47 23.31
CA VAL A 832 -47.15 1.52 24.42
C VAL A 832 -45.77 1.10 23.94
N PHE A 833 -44.74 1.90 24.22
CA PHE A 833 -43.36 1.62 23.85
C PHE A 833 -42.49 1.23 25.06
N SER A 834 -41.57 0.32 24.83
CA SER A 834 -40.39 0.12 25.69
C SER A 834 -39.32 1.19 25.39
N ASN A 835 -38.27 1.28 26.22
CA ASN A 835 -37.15 2.24 26.08
C ASN A 835 -37.58 3.72 25.98
N ALA A 836 -38.69 4.07 26.64
CA ALA A 836 -39.30 5.40 26.62
C ALA A 836 -39.60 5.91 28.03
N LYS A 837 -38.76 5.54 29.01
CA LYS A 837 -39.03 5.80 30.44
C LYS A 837 -39.15 7.29 30.78
N HIS A 838 -38.44 8.15 30.04
CA HIS A 838 -38.47 9.60 30.25
C HIS A 838 -39.31 10.32 29.20
N GLY A 839 -40.21 9.59 28.55
CA GLY A 839 -41.17 10.14 27.61
C GLY A 839 -40.79 9.98 26.14
N LEU A 840 -41.82 9.93 25.30
CA LEU A 840 -41.73 10.01 23.85
C LEU A 840 -41.96 11.44 23.38
N ILE A 841 -41.26 11.81 22.32
CA ILE A 841 -41.37 13.09 21.62
C ILE A 841 -41.83 12.79 20.19
N LEU A 842 -42.93 13.43 19.80
CA LEU A 842 -43.36 13.50 18.41
C LEU A 842 -42.63 14.68 17.76
N THR A 843 -41.78 14.43 16.76
CA THR A 843 -41.07 15.53 16.09
C THR A 843 -42.05 16.44 15.34
N PRO A 844 -41.71 17.71 15.09
CA PRO A 844 -42.57 18.62 14.33
C PRO A 844 -42.95 18.08 12.94
N ASP A 845 -44.09 18.55 12.45
CA ASP A 845 -44.53 18.35 11.06
C ASP A 845 -43.45 18.83 10.07
N VAL A 846 -43.37 18.18 8.92
CA VAL A 846 -42.35 18.45 7.90
C VAL A 846 -42.98 18.96 6.61
N THR A 847 -42.31 19.90 5.93
CA THR A 847 -42.77 20.40 4.62
C THR A 847 -42.05 19.68 3.50
N ILE A 848 -42.78 18.91 2.69
CA ILE A 848 -42.24 18.16 1.55
C ILE A 848 -42.97 18.58 0.28
N GLY A 849 -42.23 19.13 -0.68
CA GLY A 849 -42.79 19.63 -1.94
C GLY A 849 -43.86 20.72 -1.73
N GLY A 850 -43.69 21.59 -0.73
CA GLY A 850 -44.64 22.65 -0.37
C GLY A 850 -45.89 22.18 0.39
N THR A 851 -46.02 20.89 0.69
CA THR A 851 -47.13 20.33 1.48
C THR A 851 -46.67 20.00 2.89
N ILE A 852 -47.43 20.42 3.90
CA ILE A 852 -47.22 20.04 5.31
C ILE A 852 -47.62 18.57 5.48
N ARG A 853 -46.70 17.76 6.01
CA ARG A 853 -46.88 16.34 6.33
C ARG A 853 -46.96 16.17 7.84
N THR A 854 -47.95 15.41 8.28
CA THR A 854 -48.28 15.24 9.69
C THR A 854 -48.19 13.77 10.10
N PHE A 855 -48.39 13.48 11.39
CA PHE A 855 -48.45 12.08 11.87
C PHE A 855 -49.60 11.26 11.26
N ALA A 856 -50.61 11.89 10.65
CA ALA A 856 -51.62 11.16 9.88
C ALA A 856 -50.99 10.35 8.72
N ASP A 857 -49.91 10.86 8.13
CA ASP A 857 -49.17 10.19 7.06
C ASP A 857 -48.24 9.07 7.55
N ALA A 858 -48.03 8.97 8.88
CA ALA A 858 -47.09 8.05 9.49
C ALA A 858 -47.70 6.68 9.84
N PHE A 859 -49.03 6.59 9.95
CA PHE A 859 -49.72 5.42 10.48
C PHE A 859 -50.76 4.87 9.51
N PHE A 860 -50.83 3.54 9.45
CA PHE A 860 -51.66 2.82 8.49
C PHE A 860 -52.47 1.80 9.27
N LEU A 861 -53.80 1.87 9.17
CA LEU A 861 -54.69 0.82 9.67
C LEU A 861 -55.11 -0.04 8.49
N ASN A 862 -54.82 -1.34 8.55
CA ASN A 862 -55.09 -2.28 7.45
C ASN A 862 -54.56 -1.76 6.10
N ASP A 863 -53.34 -1.21 6.12
CA ASP A 863 -52.65 -0.62 4.96
C ASP A 863 -53.34 0.61 4.33
N SER A 864 -54.33 1.21 5.01
CA SER A 864 -55.05 2.41 4.56
C SER A 864 -54.54 3.69 5.24
N VAL A 865 -54.37 4.77 4.46
CA VAL A 865 -53.61 5.99 4.80
C VAL A 865 -54.38 7.20 5.34
N ARG A 866 -55.65 7.03 5.71
CA ARG A 866 -56.46 8.15 6.20
C ARG A 866 -57.19 7.89 7.50
N ALA A 867 -56.87 6.76 8.15
CA ALA A 867 -57.55 6.35 9.35
C ALA A 867 -57.16 7.15 10.61
N VAL A 868 -56.11 7.98 10.57
CA VAL A 868 -55.59 8.73 11.73
C VAL A 868 -55.77 10.23 11.53
N ARG A 869 -56.46 10.90 12.46
CA ARG A 869 -56.67 12.35 12.49
C ARG A 869 -55.54 13.10 13.19
N SER A 870 -55.08 12.59 14.32
CA SER A 870 -54.04 13.23 15.13
C SER A 870 -53.32 12.21 15.99
N ALA A 871 -52.11 12.58 16.44
CA ALA A 871 -51.30 11.80 17.34
C ALA A 871 -50.82 12.69 18.51
N ARG A 872 -50.74 12.12 19.71
CA ARG A 872 -50.09 12.75 20.87
C ARG A 872 -49.29 11.72 21.66
N ALA A 873 -48.22 12.15 22.30
CA ALA A 873 -47.43 11.31 23.20
C ALA A 873 -47.66 11.72 24.66
N VAL A 874 -47.86 10.73 25.55
CA VAL A 874 -47.92 10.93 27.01
C VAL A 874 -47.11 9.81 27.66
N GLY A 875 -46.02 10.17 28.32
CA GLY A 875 -45.08 9.18 28.88
C GLY A 875 -44.53 8.25 27.79
N ASP A 876 -44.65 6.95 28.00
CA ASP A 876 -44.19 5.89 27.08
C ASP A 876 -45.22 5.53 25.99
N THR A 877 -46.35 6.25 25.93
CA THR A 877 -47.51 5.87 25.12
C THR A 877 -47.84 6.93 24.08
N VAL A 878 -48.07 6.49 22.83
CA VAL A 878 -48.63 7.33 21.75
C VAL A 878 -50.11 7.02 21.59
N PHE A 879 -50.94 8.05 21.61
CA PHE A 879 -52.37 7.97 21.36
C PHE A 879 -52.68 8.49 19.97
N LEU A 880 -53.38 7.68 19.17
CA LEU A 880 -53.87 8.04 17.84
C LEU A 880 -55.38 8.24 17.90
N GLU A 881 -55.86 9.41 17.48
CA GLU A 881 -57.28 9.63 17.21
C GLU A 881 -57.59 9.16 15.79
N LEU A 882 -58.62 8.34 15.63
CA LEU A 882 -59.03 7.80 14.34
C LEU A 882 -60.16 8.62 13.72
N ASP A 883 -60.28 8.57 12.39
CA ASP A 883 -61.34 9.27 11.66
C ASP A 883 -62.69 8.54 11.61
N GLY A 884 -62.71 7.29 12.08
CA GLY A 884 -63.87 6.41 12.11
C GLY A 884 -63.65 5.16 12.98
N ARG A 885 -64.54 4.17 12.85
CA ARG A 885 -64.48 2.89 13.57
C ARG A 885 -63.77 1.83 12.73
N TYR A 886 -62.76 1.18 13.31
CA TYR A 886 -61.91 0.20 12.62
C TYR A 886 -61.84 -1.16 13.34
N PRO A 887 -62.88 -2.01 13.21
CA PRO A 887 -62.88 -3.32 13.87
C PRO A 887 -61.84 -4.25 13.22
N MET A 888 -61.06 -4.96 14.05
CA MET A 888 -60.04 -5.93 13.62
C MET A 888 -58.85 -5.31 12.84
N ALA A 889 -58.45 -4.09 13.17
CA ALA A 889 -57.35 -3.44 12.49
C ALA A 889 -55.96 -3.89 12.96
N ARG A 890 -55.04 -3.99 12.00
CA ARG A 890 -53.60 -4.06 12.24
C ARG A 890 -52.98 -2.70 11.98
N LEU A 891 -52.07 -2.30 12.85
CA LEU A 891 -51.38 -1.02 12.79
C LEU A 891 -49.99 -1.18 12.20
N SER A 892 -49.65 -0.32 11.23
CA SER A 892 -48.27 -0.12 10.79
C SER A 892 -47.83 1.31 11.11
N TYR A 893 -46.55 1.46 11.47
CA TYR A 893 -45.88 2.74 11.64
C TYR A 893 -44.78 2.87 10.59
N ILE A 894 -44.80 4.01 9.88
CA ILE A 894 -43.96 4.39 8.74
C ILE A 894 -44.29 3.62 7.44
N PRO A 895 -44.59 4.32 6.32
CA PRO A 895 -44.84 3.67 5.04
C PRO A 895 -43.63 2.87 4.57
N SER A 896 -43.84 1.95 3.64
CA SER A 896 -42.74 1.24 2.97
C SER A 896 -41.60 2.18 2.52
N GLN A 897 -41.92 3.19 1.72
CA GLN A 897 -40.90 4.04 1.09
C GLN A 897 -41.33 5.50 0.99
N ASN A 898 -42.45 5.75 0.32
CA ASN A 898 -42.96 7.09 0.06
C ASN A 898 -44.17 7.42 0.94
N TYR A 899 -44.47 8.71 1.09
CA TYR A 899 -45.79 9.14 1.56
C TYR A 899 -46.86 8.53 0.65
N ALA A 900 -47.96 7.99 1.19
CA ALA A 900 -48.93 7.30 0.33
C ALA A 900 -49.70 8.23 -0.63
N VAL A 901 -49.69 9.53 -0.36
CA VAL A 901 -50.34 10.56 -1.18
C VAL A 901 -49.35 11.40 -1.99
N ALA A 902 -48.06 11.02 -2.05
CA ALA A 902 -47.06 11.73 -2.85
C ALA A 902 -45.87 10.83 -3.26
N PRO A 903 -45.27 11.03 -4.44
CA PRO A 903 -44.11 10.26 -4.89
C PRO A 903 -42.79 10.69 -4.23
N ALA A 904 -42.83 11.13 -2.97
CA ALA A 904 -41.67 11.58 -2.20
C ALA A 904 -41.37 10.58 -1.07
N VAL A 905 -40.08 10.31 -0.83
CA VAL A 905 -39.61 9.46 0.27
C VAL A 905 -40.13 10.02 1.60
N TYR A 906 -40.54 9.12 2.50
CA TYR A 906 -41.02 9.51 3.82
C TYR A 906 -39.86 10.05 4.68
N GLU A 907 -39.96 11.33 5.05
CA GLU A 907 -38.90 12.08 5.74
C GLU A 907 -39.34 12.61 7.12
N GLY A 908 -40.53 12.21 7.59
CA GLY A 908 -41.07 12.53 8.91
C GLY A 908 -42.57 12.86 8.86
N PRO A 909 -43.17 13.20 10.00
CA PRO A 909 -42.56 13.31 11.33
C PRO A 909 -42.24 11.95 12.00
N TRP A 910 -41.43 11.97 13.06
CA TRP A 910 -40.84 10.80 13.71
C TRP A 910 -41.20 10.70 15.20
N ILE A 911 -41.25 9.48 15.73
CA ILE A 911 -41.29 9.24 17.18
C ILE A 911 -39.84 9.05 17.64
N VAL A 912 -39.41 9.85 18.61
CA VAL A 912 -38.10 9.72 19.25
C VAL A 912 -38.27 9.69 20.77
N ASN A 913 -37.31 9.15 21.50
CA ASN A 913 -37.28 9.30 22.96
C ASN A 913 -36.64 10.63 23.39
N SER A 914 -36.51 10.85 24.70
CA SER A 914 -35.90 12.05 25.29
C SER A 914 -34.47 12.36 24.82
N ARG A 915 -33.75 11.37 24.24
CA ARG A 915 -32.40 11.52 23.68
C ARG A 915 -32.37 11.67 22.16
N GLY A 916 -33.53 11.75 21.51
CA GLY A 916 -33.62 11.80 20.05
C GLY A 916 -33.28 10.47 19.37
N VAL A 917 -33.33 9.34 20.09
CA VAL A 917 -33.19 8.01 19.46
C VAL A 917 -34.54 7.61 18.87
N GLY A 918 -34.55 7.25 17.59
CA GLY A 918 -35.76 6.88 16.85
C GLY A 918 -36.44 5.63 17.38
N ALA A 919 -37.77 5.64 17.38
CA ALA A 919 -38.56 4.44 17.55
C ALA A 919 -38.38 3.50 16.34
N PHE A 920 -38.50 2.20 16.55
CA PHE A 920 -38.58 1.25 15.44
C PHE A 920 -39.90 1.44 14.68
N SER A 921 -39.81 1.39 13.35
CA SER A 921 -40.99 1.14 12.52
C SER A 921 -41.46 -0.30 12.68
N PHE A 922 -42.78 -0.49 12.60
CA PHE A 922 -43.42 -1.80 12.73
C PHE A 922 -44.51 -1.97 11.68
N HIS A 923 -44.79 -3.22 11.30
CA HIS A 923 -45.73 -3.53 10.22
C HIS A 923 -46.80 -4.51 10.69
N ARG A 924 -48.07 -4.14 10.46
CA ARG A 924 -49.26 -4.96 10.74
C ARG A 924 -49.29 -5.54 12.17
N TYR A 925 -48.90 -4.73 13.15
CA TYR A 925 -49.00 -5.06 14.57
C TYR A 925 -50.48 -5.19 14.98
N LEU A 926 -50.82 -6.21 15.76
CA LEU A 926 -52.21 -6.47 16.15
C LEU A 926 -52.69 -5.42 17.16
N ILE A 927 -53.82 -4.76 16.87
CA ILE A 927 -54.49 -3.90 17.85
C ILE A 927 -55.44 -4.75 18.67
N ARG A 928 -55.22 -4.79 19.97
CA ARG A 928 -56.03 -5.55 20.91
C ARG A 928 -57.39 -4.86 21.15
N PRO A 929 -58.50 -5.62 21.27
CA PRO A 929 -59.82 -5.04 21.50
C PRO A 929 -59.93 -4.30 22.83
N PHE A 930 -60.80 -3.29 22.88
CA PHE A 930 -61.16 -2.59 24.10
C PHE A 930 -61.65 -3.55 25.21
N GLY A 931 -61.32 -3.24 26.46
CA GLY A 931 -61.80 -3.98 27.64
C GLY A 931 -61.19 -5.36 27.85
N THR A 932 -60.29 -5.81 26.98
CA THR A 932 -59.53 -7.05 27.21
C THR A 932 -58.36 -6.75 28.15
N SER A 933 -58.11 -7.60 29.15
CA SER A 933 -56.89 -7.51 29.95
C SER A 933 -55.68 -7.82 29.07
N ALA A 934 -54.53 -7.18 29.33
CA ALA A 934 -53.28 -7.72 28.84
C ALA A 934 -53.19 -9.16 29.35
N ALA A 935 -53.23 -10.16 28.47
CA ALA A 935 -52.86 -11.51 28.88
C ALA A 935 -51.48 -11.39 29.57
N PRO A 936 -51.21 -12.12 30.66
CA PRO A 936 -49.84 -12.21 31.14
C PRO A 936 -49.05 -12.73 29.95
N GLN A 937 -48.21 -11.88 29.36
CA GLN A 937 -47.26 -12.34 28.37
C GLN A 937 -46.34 -13.29 29.15
N GLU A 938 -46.65 -14.59 29.11
CA GLU A 938 -45.59 -15.51 28.71
C GLU A 938 -44.91 -14.80 27.55
N ARG A 939 -43.64 -14.42 27.72
CA ARG A 939 -42.77 -14.04 26.60
C ARG A 939 -43.19 -15.01 25.50
N PRO A 940 -43.72 -14.56 24.34
CA PRO A 940 -44.25 -15.49 23.37
C PRO A 940 -43.17 -16.54 23.19
N ALA A 941 -43.42 -17.76 23.68
CA ALA A 941 -42.43 -18.82 23.70
C ALA A 941 -41.88 -18.82 22.30
N ALA A 942 -40.59 -18.44 22.16
CA ALA A 942 -39.99 -17.92 20.95
C ALA A 942 -40.78 -18.47 19.81
N ARG A 943 -41.64 -17.66 19.15
CA ARG A 943 -42.38 -18.15 17.99
C ARG A 943 -41.23 -18.63 17.13
N LYS A 944 -40.97 -19.94 17.14
CA LYS A 944 -40.11 -20.59 16.20
C LYS A 944 -40.72 -20.04 14.93
N LEU A 945 -39.94 -19.22 14.26
CA LEU A 945 -40.22 -18.79 12.91
C LEU A 945 -40.41 -20.12 12.17
N ASP A 946 -41.63 -20.64 12.20
CA ASP A 946 -42.06 -21.82 11.49
C ASP A 946 -42.26 -21.31 10.08
N LEU A 947 -41.10 -21.20 9.44
CA LEU A 947 -40.85 -20.75 8.09
C LEU A 947 -41.19 -21.93 7.19
N ARG A 948 -42.47 -22.10 6.89
CA ARG A 948 -42.88 -22.58 5.57
C ARG A 948 -43.17 -21.38 4.68
#